data_AF-A0A1Z4LHI6-F1
#
_entry.id   AF-A0A1Z4LHI6-F1
#
_cell.length_a   1.000
_cell.length_b   1.000
_cell.length_c   1.000
_cell.angle_alpha   90.00
_cell.angle_beta   90.00
_cell.angle_gamma   90.00
#
_symmetry.space_group_name_H-M   'P 1'
#
loop_
_entity.id
_entity.type
_entity.pdbx_description
1 polymer ?
#
loop_
_entity_poly.entity_id
_entity_poly.type
_entity_poly.pdbx_seq_one_letter_code
_entity_poly.pdbx_strand_id
1 'polypeptide(L)'
;MKMNRNISSELAQQLQTNLDSAVESAGIAGTTVAVINSEGTWFGASGVSNLETEKPLNPDELFKIGSISKTFTSATILKLVEEEKLNLQDTLDKWLPDSIVDNVPNAKDINIEQLLNHTSGIANYTNQKWFADELAFQNGADVDWSREAIINNYVAGENPDFAPGESFNYSNTNYLLLGMLIEAATSNSYQDEVNRLILEPLGLENTYFVGDKIPEDRFVNGYADLIGEDGSFGSDGILEETKNSFSSLAFTLADGAIISNTKDVSRFSNALFGGELLTPESLNHMLSWSNIDEREVEVGDDYGLGIYEELTPWGEIWGHDGGTFGYVSKMQYFPEKDTTIVILTNQASDSLPSAIDSIFSAVNNTLFGEPNSNITTEEWLDSLSNNFVNDLIDVVNGIDSKADLIALINDKNKLAKLGDDDIDGEKFFQLFTNPDYADDSTKLQKFLKFGGIVPEESDVIVGNEADNTLAGEERNDTIAGGLGNDLIFGQGGDDVLRGDLNNSSGGGSVGGDDTIYGGMGNDRIGGKAGNDLIFGEAGKDRLWGDAGDDTLIGGLGNDSLNGGAGKDVFVLKLNEGTDKVFDFKVDDDLIDITNLGVGLEDIDITQEGKDAVITLDGADIAILQDVNADSLSEDNFVSDDSSGLSFPEPTGEYSVGTADYYFQDLEREEIYTEDPDDNRELTVKVWYPTEISEGETAPYLSEELSRELASGFGLSEEELIELNKQISTNSIINAPVADTESDYPVLLFSHGFGTPSEFTTTNGEELASQGYVVVSMNHTYDAPLTVFPDGRIVGQSPVFNVQNEAEFLEAARQSVGVRAEDAQFVLDELEDINAGEGLLSGKLDLDNVGFLGYSLGGATAAETLLQDDRFKAGINLDGSLLINRVDESLSQPFMFMNSDVFGVGTPTDPLSKELQEIRESFIKNMQNDGYQLTIDDTNHQSFSDIPIFLNQLKDSGVDLGDLENFIAPIDPERATTIINDYTVAFFDKYLNNEDSPLLVADNSTYPEVTFELLETGGSINQEPIFGTVDNDVIEVEDSNKIIFAGKGNDLIDASNSSEGDNRIYGGEGDDILILGKDSRVFGEAGNDRFFATSGGNNIVTGGEGADQFWVAVAETPDAANAITDFTIGEDVIGIAGLGIGFEDISITQQNDNTLIAVDGMGLGILQGIDANVLSVENFVIV
;
A
#
# COMPACT_ATOMS: atom_id res chain seq x y z
N MET A 1 -32.33 42.42 10.92
CA MET A 1 -32.94 42.48 12.29
C MET A 1 -32.30 41.51 13.29
N LYS A 2 -31.54 40.48 12.86
CA LYS A 2 -30.95 39.44 13.72
C LYS A 2 -29.86 39.94 14.68
N MET A 3 -28.93 40.79 14.22
CA MET A 3 -27.77 41.27 15.01
C MET A 3 -28.07 42.08 16.29
N ASN A 4 -29.33 42.36 16.61
CA ASN A 4 -29.70 43.14 17.81
C ASN A 4 -30.11 42.26 19.01
N ARG A 5 -30.03 40.93 18.89
CA ARG A 5 -30.39 39.98 19.94
C ARG A 5 -29.22 39.02 20.16
N ASN A 6 -28.73 38.92 21.38
CA ASN A 6 -27.74 37.90 21.75
C ASN A 6 -28.44 36.55 21.93
N ILE A 7 -27.73 35.46 21.64
CA ILE A 7 -28.18 34.11 22.00
C ILE A 7 -28.38 33.96 23.52
N SER A 8 -28.96 32.83 23.95
CA SER A 8 -29.15 32.56 25.38
C SER A 8 -27.81 32.52 26.14
N SER A 9 -27.81 32.89 27.42
CA SER A 9 -26.59 32.85 28.24
C SER A 9 -26.06 31.43 28.45
N GLU A 10 -26.94 30.43 28.35
CA GLU A 10 -26.61 29.01 28.48
C GLU A 10 -25.89 28.53 27.22
N LEU A 11 -26.46 28.79 26.03
CA LEU A 11 -25.83 28.46 24.75
C LEU A 11 -24.50 29.21 24.56
N ALA A 12 -24.43 30.49 24.95
CA ALA A 12 -23.18 31.25 24.91
C ALA A 12 -22.09 30.67 25.81
N GLN A 13 -22.47 30.08 26.95
CA GLN A 13 -21.51 29.43 27.86
C GLN A 13 -21.04 28.09 27.29
N GLN A 14 -21.93 27.30 26.68
CA GLN A 14 -21.59 26.05 26.02
C GLN A 14 -20.64 26.28 24.83
N LEU A 15 -20.97 27.24 23.97
CA LEU A 15 -20.13 27.61 22.82
C LEU A 15 -18.74 28.06 23.27
N GLN A 16 -18.64 28.86 24.34
CA GLN A 16 -17.33 29.26 24.85
C GLN A 16 -16.55 28.09 25.45
N THR A 17 -17.22 27.21 26.21
CA THR A 17 -16.55 26.06 26.85
C THR A 17 -15.99 25.10 25.81
N ASN A 18 -16.78 24.78 24.80
CA ASN A 18 -16.37 23.84 23.75
C ASN A 18 -15.30 24.47 22.83
N LEU A 19 -15.39 25.79 22.57
CA LEU A 19 -14.34 26.51 21.86
C LEU A 19 -13.02 26.50 22.63
N ASP A 20 -13.06 26.75 23.95
CA ASP A 20 -11.86 26.74 24.80
C ASP A 20 -11.20 25.35 24.78
N SER A 21 -11.98 24.28 24.95
CA SER A 21 -11.48 22.91 24.90
C SER A 21 -10.89 22.53 23.53
N ALA A 22 -11.55 22.90 22.43
CA ALA A 22 -11.07 22.60 21.09
C ALA A 22 -9.73 23.30 20.80
N VAL A 23 -9.60 24.57 21.20
CA VAL A 23 -8.37 25.36 21.00
C VAL A 23 -7.22 24.85 21.86
N GLU A 24 -7.50 24.46 23.11
CA GLU A 24 -6.50 23.88 24.00
C GLU A 24 -6.01 22.52 23.49
N SER A 25 -6.94 21.64 23.06
CA SER A 25 -6.60 20.30 22.56
C SER A 25 -5.81 20.37 21.25
N ALA A 26 -6.16 21.30 20.37
CA ALA A 26 -5.52 21.46 19.07
C ALA A 26 -4.25 22.32 19.10
N GLY A 27 -3.83 22.82 20.27
CA GLY A 27 -2.60 23.62 20.39
C GLY A 27 -2.61 24.94 19.61
N ILE A 28 -3.79 25.51 19.33
CA ILE A 28 -3.93 26.71 18.48
C ILE A 28 -3.56 27.97 19.28
N ALA A 29 -2.70 28.82 18.70
CA ALA A 29 -2.28 30.08 19.31
C ALA A 29 -3.46 30.97 19.72
N GLY A 30 -4.46 31.11 18.84
CA GLY A 30 -5.69 31.82 19.14
C GLY A 30 -6.71 31.78 17.99
N THR A 31 -7.99 31.86 18.34
CA THR A 31 -9.08 31.92 17.36
C THR A 31 -10.24 32.78 17.84
N THR A 32 -10.97 33.36 16.90
CA THR A 32 -12.24 34.04 17.15
C THR A 32 -13.35 33.40 16.33
N VAL A 33 -14.55 33.32 16.91
CA VAL A 33 -15.73 32.73 16.26
C VAL A 33 -16.91 33.69 16.32
N ALA A 34 -17.63 33.85 15.21
CA ALA A 34 -18.95 34.47 15.19
C ALA A 34 -20.01 33.43 14.82
N VAL A 35 -21.15 33.50 15.52
CA VAL A 35 -22.36 32.77 15.17
C VAL A 35 -23.50 33.76 15.04
N ILE A 36 -24.20 33.76 13.90
CA ILE A 36 -25.40 34.56 13.67
C ILE A 36 -26.50 33.64 13.17
N ASN A 37 -27.57 33.47 13.94
CA ASN A 37 -28.73 32.67 13.53
C ASN A 37 -30.06 33.32 13.95
N SER A 38 -31.14 32.57 13.85
CA SER A 38 -32.49 33.02 14.26
C SER A 38 -32.65 33.24 15.77
N GLU A 39 -31.82 32.60 16.61
CA GLU A 39 -31.85 32.73 18.07
C GLU A 39 -31.13 33.99 18.56
N GLY A 40 -30.08 34.40 17.86
CA GLY A 40 -29.34 35.62 18.12
C GLY A 40 -27.92 35.60 17.56
N THR A 41 -27.07 36.42 18.15
CA THR A 41 -25.65 36.56 17.79
C THR A 41 -24.74 36.23 18.96
N TRP A 42 -23.61 35.60 18.68
CA TRP A 42 -22.53 35.33 19.61
C TRP A 42 -21.16 35.59 18.96
N PHE A 43 -20.23 36.08 19.78
CA PHE A 43 -18.84 36.29 19.39
C PHE A 43 -17.95 35.73 20.49
N GLY A 44 -17.19 34.70 20.17
CA GLY A 44 -16.24 34.03 21.06
C GLY A 44 -14.80 34.31 20.66
N ALA A 45 -13.89 34.16 21.61
CA ALA A 45 -12.45 34.13 21.39
C ALA A 45 -11.82 33.17 22.39
N SER A 46 -10.80 32.44 21.96
CA SER A 46 -9.97 31.58 22.80
C SER A 46 -8.50 31.70 22.38
N GLY A 47 -7.58 31.41 23.29
CA GLY A 47 -6.14 31.61 23.11
C GLY A 47 -5.67 33.07 23.21
N VAL A 48 -4.56 33.38 22.57
CA VAL A 48 -3.82 34.65 22.69
C VAL A 48 -3.64 35.36 21.36
N SER A 49 -3.71 36.69 21.38
CA SER A 49 -3.38 37.51 20.20
C SER A 49 -1.88 37.69 19.98
N ASN A 50 -1.07 37.39 21.00
CA ASN A 50 0.38 37.44 20.94
C ASN A 50 1.00 36.44 21.93
N LEU A 51 1.73 35.44 21.43
CA LEU A 51 2.37 34.37 22.20
C LEU A 51 3.47 34.91 23.12
N GLU A 52 4.28 35.88 22.69
CA GLU A 52 5.37 36.44 23.50
C GLU A 52 4.89 37.18 24.76
N THR A 53 3.78 37.91 24.64
CA THR A 53 3.20 38.73 25.71
C THR A 53 2.08 38.04 26.47
N GLU A 54 1.66 36.85 26.00
CA GLU A 54 0.47 36.11 26.46
C GLU A 54 -0.79 36.99 26.50
N LYS A 55 -0.90 37.97 25.58
CA LYS A 55 -2.05 38.89 25.54
C LYS A 55 -3.30 38.09 25.15
N PRO A 56 -4.35 38.05 25.99
CA PRO A 56 -5.57 37.32 25.65
C PRO A 56 -6.23 37.88 24.38
N LEU A 57 -6.68 36.98 23.52
CA LEU A 57 -7.37 37.34 22.29
C LEU A 57 -8.77 37.89 22.59
N ASN A 58 -9.22 38.89 21.83
CA ASN A 58 -10.57 39.43 21.92
C ASN A 58 -11.31 39.33 20.56
N PRO A 59 -12.63 39.08 20.54
CA PRO A 59 -13.40 38.95 19.29
C PRO A 59 -13.45 40.22 18.41
N ASP A 60 -12.99 41.36 18.94
CA ASP A 60 -12.90 42.63 18.22
C ASP A 60 -11.56 42.83 17.52
N GLU A 61 -10.59 41.94 17.71
CA GLU A 61 -9.25 42.07 17.13
C GLU A 61 -9.22 41.68 15.64
N LEU A 62 -8.22 42.20 14.94
CA LEU A 62 -8.14 42.22 13.48
C LEU A 62 -7.21 41.13 12.97
N PHE A 63 -7.70 40.35 12.00
CA PHE A 63 -7.01 39.27 11.33
C PHE A 63 -6.87 39.58 9.84
N LYS A 64 -5.86 39.01 9.19
CA LYS A 64 -5.92 38.83 7.73
C LYS A 64 -6.92 37.71 7.44
N ILE A 65 -7.86 37.94 6.52
CA ILE A 65 -8.93 36.97 6.22
C ILE A 65 -8.63 36.12 4.98
N GLY A 66 -7.41 36.21 4.45
CA GLY A 66 -6.95 35.44 3.28
C GLY A 66 -7.95 35.46 2.12
N SER A 67 -8.12 34.30 1.49
CA SER A 67 -8.96 34.12 0.31
C SER A 67 -10.45 34.43 0.48
N ILE A 68 -10.99 34.64 1.69
CA ILE A 68 -12.34 35.23 1.87
C ILE A 68 -12.44 36.58 1.14
N SER A 69 -11.31 37.27 0.94
CA SER A 69 -11.21 38.48 0.11
C SER A 69 -11.80 38.31 -1.30
N LYS A 70 -11.74 37.10 -1.87
CA LYS A 70 -12.30 36.78 -3.19
C LYS A 70 -13.80 36.98 -3.22
N THR A 71 -14.51 36.58 -2.17
CA THR A 71 -15.97 36.79 -2.08
C THR A 71 -16.34 38.29 -2.05
N PHE A 72 -15.53 39.14 -1.41
CA PHE A 72 -15.71 40.60 -1.47
C PHE A 72 -15.48 41.14 -2.89
N THR A 73 -14.47 40.63 -3.59
CA THR A 73 -14.18 40.98 -4.98
C THR A 73 -15.32 40.56 -5.90
N SER A 74 -15.82 39.33 -5.78
CA SER A 74 -16.93 38.80 -6.59
C SER A 74 -18.22 39.59 -6.38
N ALA A 75 -18.57 39.88 -5.12
CA ALA A 75 -19.70 40.75 -4.82
C ALA A 75 -19.53 42.13 -5.48
N THR A 76 -18.33 42.70 -5.43
CA THR A 76 -18.02 44.00 -6.06
C THR A 76 -18.16 43.95 -7.58
N ILE A 77 -17.64 42.92 -8.26
CA ILE A 77 -17.83 42.72 -9.70
C ILE A 77 -19.31 42.61 -10.05
N LEU A 78 -20.07 41.81 -9.31
CA LEU A 78 -21.51 41.64 -9.54
C LEU A 78 -22.29 42.95 -9.32
N LYS A 79 -21.93 43.77 -8.32
CA LYS A 79 -22.48 45.14 -8.18
C LYS A 79 -22.14 46.02 -9.39
N LEU A 80 -20.94 45.91 -9.95
CA LEU A 80 -20.56 46.65 -11.15
C LEU A 80 -21.28 46.15 -12.41
N VAL A 81 -21.61 44.86 -12.48
CA VAL A 81 -22.50 44.29 -13.51
C VAL A 81 -23.92 44.85 -13.35
N GLU A 82 -24.46 44.93 -12.13
CA GLU A 82 -25.75 45.59 -11.85
C GLU A 82 -25.75 47.09 -12.24
N GLU A 83 -24.62 47.78 -12.11
CA GLU A 83 -24.43 49.18 -12.54
C GLU A 83 -24.16 49.31 -14.06
N GLU A 84 -24.20 48.21 -14.82
CA GLU A 84 -23.88 48.12 -16.25
C GLU A 84 -22.46 48.64 -16.60
N LYS A 85 -21.52 48.55 -15.63
CA LYS A 85 -20.12 48.94 -15.79
C LYS A 85 -19.26 47.81 -16.33
N LEU A 86 -19.62 46.57 -15.99
CA LEU A 86 -18.97 45.35 -16.43
C LEU A 86 -20.00 44.40 -17.05
N ASN A 87 -19.52 43.47 -17.85
CA ASN A 87 -20.30 42.33 -18.33
C ASN A 87 -19.48 41.06 -18.10
N LEU A 88 -20.09 40.01 -17.53
CA LEU A 88 -19.39 38.75 -17.21
C LEU A 88 -18.74 38.08 -18.44
N GLN A 89 -19.27 38.33 -19.64
CA GLN A 89 -18.74 37.80 -20.90
C GLN A 89 -17.66 38.68 -21.55
N ASP A 90 -17.26 39.78 -20.90
CA ASP A 90 -16.14 40.58 -21.38
C ASP A 90 -14.82 39.82 -21.20
N THR A 91 -13.98 39.82 -22.25
CA THR A 91 -12.65 39.22 -22.24
C THR A 91 -11.60 40.14 -21.63
N LEU A 92 -10.47 39.57 -21.16
CA LEU A 92 -9.42 40.35 -20.49
C LEU A 92 -8.83 41.46 -21.38
N ASP A 93 -8.66 41.20 -22.67
CA ASP A 93 -8.08 42.16 -23.63
C ASP A 93 -8.94 43.42 -23.85
N LYS A 94 -10.22 43.37 -23.48
CA LYS A 94 -11.10 44.54 -23.49
C LYS A 94 -10.68 45.58 -22.44
N TRP A 95 -10.17 45.12 -21.29
CA TRP A 95 -9.98 45.95 -20.11
C TRP A 95 -8.52 46.15 -19.72
N LEU A 96 -7.69 45.12 -19.88
CA LEU A 96 -6.29 45.15 -19.45
C LEU A 96 -5.36 45.57 -20.60
N PRO A 97 -4.22 46.24 -20.31
CA PRO A 97 -3.29 46.68 -21.34
C PRO A 97 -2.54 45.50 -21.99
N ASP A 98 -2.07 45.69 -23.23
CA ASP A 98 -1.28 44.69 -23.98
C ASP A 98 -0.10 44.12 -23.16
N SER A 99 0.52 44.92 -22.29
CA SER A 99 1.62 44.47 -21.42
C SER A 99 1.26 43.42 -20.38
N ILE A 100 -0.03 43.24 -20.08
CA ILE A 100 -0.55 42.17 -19.23
C ILE A 100 -1.13 41.06 -20.12
N VAL A 101 -1.94 41.44 -21.12
CA VAL A 101 -2.61 40.49 -22.02
C VAL A 101 -1.62 39.60 -22.77
N ASP A 102 -0.49 40.14 -23.22
CA ASP A 102 0.53 39.38 -23.94
C ASP A 102 1.29 38.37 -23.04
N ASN A 103 1.19 38.52 -21.71
CA ASN A 103 1.89 37.70 -20.72
C ASN A 103 0.97 36.74 -19.96
N VAL A 104 -0.33 36.72 -20.28
CA VAL A 104 -1.29 35.76 -19.72
C VAL A 104 -1.72 34.80 -20.84
N PRO A 105 -1.50 33.48 -20.70
CA PRO A 105 -1.95 32.50 -21.67
C PRO A 105 -3.44 32.61 -21.96
N ASN A 106 -3.83 32.49 -23.23
CA ASN A 106 -5.24 32.54 -23.69
C ASN A 106 -6.04 33.79 -23.27
N ALA A 107 -5.40 34.89 -22.85
CA ALA A 107 -6.10 36.06 -22.27
C ALA A 107 -7.22 36.66 -23.15
N LYS A 108 -7.13 36.51 -24.47
CA LYS A 108 -8.15 37.01 -25.41
C LYS A 108 -9.42 36.16 -25.46
N ASP A 109 -9.33 34.93 -24.96
CA ASP A 109 -10.41 33.94 -24.95
C ASP A 109 -11.01 33.74 -23.54
N ILE A 110 -10.35 34.29 -22.49
CA ILE A 110 -10.80 34.22 -21.09
C ILE A 110 -11.72 35.39 -20.77
N ASN A 111 -12.91 35.08 -20.23
CA ASN A 111 -13.90 36.07 -19.79
C ASN A 111 -13.93 36.27 -18.26
N ILE A 112 -14.65 37.30 -17.79
CA ILE A 112 -14.76 37.64 -16.36
C ILE A 112 -15.41 36.51 -15.55
N GLU A 113 -16.42 35.82 -16.09
CA GLU A 113 -17.07 34.68 -15.42
C GLU A 113 -16.08 33.55 -15.13
N GLN A 114 -15.26 33.20 -16.12
CA GLN A 114 -14.24 32.16 -16.02
C GLN A 114 -13.15 32.48 -14.99
N LEU A 115 -12.85 33.76 -14.78
CA LEU A 115 -11.94 34.17 -13.70
C LEU A 115 -12.61 34.01 -12.33
N LEU A 116 -13.88 34.36 -12.20
CA LEU A 116 -14.61 34.32 -10.94
C LEU A 116 -14.84 32.89 -10.43
N ASN A 117 -15.06 31.93 -11.34
CA ASN A 117 -15.28 30.52 -11.00
C ASN A 117 -14.06 29.61 -11.25
N HIS A 118 -12.89 30.18 -11.49
CA HIS A 118 -11.64 29.43 -11.69
C HIS A 118 -11.59 28.47 -12.90
N THR A 119 -12.45 28.66 -13.89
CA THR A 119 -12.43 27.91 -15.16
C THR A 119 -11.57 28.59 -16.25
N SER A 120 -10.56 29.36 -15.85
CA SER A 120 -9.72 30.15 -16.78
C SER A 120 -8.56 29.36 -17.39
N GLY A 121 -8.07 28.32 -16.72
CA GLY A 121 -6.86 27.57 -17.06
C GLY A 121 -5.55 28.34 -16.83
N ILE A 122 -5.59 29.46 -16.09
CA ILE A 122 -4.40 30.27 -15.80
C ILE A 122 -3.68 29.72 -14.58
N ALA A 123 -2.39 29.39 -14.75
CA ALA A 123 -1.51 28.96 -13.67
C ALA A 123 -1.54 29.89 -12.44
N ASN A 124 -1.44 29.31 -11.26
CA ASN A 124 -1.45 30.02 -9.99
C ASN A 124 -0.07 30.66 -9.72
N TYR A 125 -0.02 31.98 -9.48
CA TYR A 125 1.25 32.67 -9.26
C TYR A 125 1.93 32.30 -7.94
N THR A 126 1.20 31.75 -6.96
CA THR A 126 1.75 31.28 -5.68
C THR A 126 2.39 29.89 -5.84
N ASN A 127 3.39 29.81 -6.71
CA ASN A 127 4.17 28.60 -6.99
C ASN A 127 5.47 28.57 -6.16
N GLN A 128 6.23 27.48 -6.26
CA GLN A 128 7.48 27.30 -5.51
C GLN A 128 8.45 28.49 -5.65
N LYS A 129 8.56 29.06 -6.86
CA LYS A 129 9.41 30.23 -7.11
C LYS A 129 8.92 31.47 -6.34
N TRP A 130 7.61 31.71 -6.29
CA TRP A 130 7.04 32.81 -5.52
C TRP A 130 7.33 32.67 -4.02
N PHE A 131 7.22 31.45 -3.47
CA PHE A 131 7.55 31.19 -2.06
C PHE A 131 9.03 31.45 -1.75
N ALA A 132 9.94 31.04 -2.64
CA ALA A 132 11.37 31.33 -2.49
C ALA A 132 11.66 32.85 -2.51
N ASP A 133 11.05 33.60 -3.43
CA ASP A 133 11.20 35.05 -3.52
C ASP A 133 10.57 35.77 -2.31
N GLU A 134 9.47 35.24 -1.77
CA GLU A 134 8.82 35.73 -0.54
C GLU A 134 9.72 35.52 0.68
N LEU A 135 10.30 34.34 0.82
CA LEU A 135 11.26 34.05 1.90
C LEU A 135 12.50 34.95 1.79
N ALA A 136 13.04 35.13 0.59
CA ALA A 136 14.15 36.05 0.34
C ALA A 136 13.79 37.49 0.73
N PHE A 137 12.57 37.93 0.40
CA PHE A 137 12.05 39.23 0.78
C PHE A 137 11.92 39.38 2.31
N GLN A 138 11.41 38.37 3.00
CA GLN A 138 11.36 38.34 4.48
C GLN A 138 12.76 38.43 5.11
N ASN A 139 13.76 37.86 4.44
CA ASN A 139 15.17 37.96 4.80
C ASN A 139 15.87 39.25 4.33
N GLY A 140 15.12 40.21 3.78
CA GLY A 140 15.57 41.56 3.45
C GLY A 140 16.03 41.78 2.00
N ALA A 141 15.73 40.86 1.08
CA ALA A 141 15.92 41.06 -0.35
C ALA A 141 14.96 42.13 -0.92
N ASP A 142 15.41 42.83 -1.97
CA ASP A 142 14.61 43.83 -2.69
C ASP A 142 13.89 43.15 -3.85
N VAL A 143 12.64 42.73 -3.62
CA VAL A 143 11.78 42.04 -4.61
C VAL A 143 10.68 43.01 -5.07
N ASP A 144 10.46 43.10 -6.39
CA ASP A 144 9.40 43.92 -6.96
C ASP A 144 8.08 43.14 -6.97
N TRP A 145 7.18 43.53 -6.08
CA TRP A 145 5.86 42.91 -5.91
C TRP A 145 4.74 43.61 -6.70
N SER A 146 5.05 44.50 -7.65
CA SER A 146 4.01 45.12 -8.49
C SER A 146 3.15 44.04 -9.20
N ARG A 147 1.87 44.34 -9.45
CA ARG A 147 0.98 43.38 -10.14
C ARG A 147 1.52 42.97 -11.50
N GLU A 148 2.14 43.90 -12.23
CA GLU A 148 2.85 43.62 -13.48
C GLU A 148 4.05 42.69 -13.26
N ALA A 149 4.84 42.90 -12.20
CA ALA A 149 5.97 42.05 -11.87
C ALA A 149 5.52 40.62 -11.51
N ILE A 150 4.41 40.47 -10.77
CA ILE A 150 3.84 39.16 -10.45
C ILE A 150 3.47 38.40 -11.73
N ILE A 151 2.70 39.03 -12.63
CA ILE A 151 2.35 38.41 -13.91
C ILE A 151 3.60 38.08 -14.73
N ASN A 152 4.56 39.00 -14.82
CA ASN A 152 5.77 38.80 -15.63
C ASN A 152 6.72 37.73 -15.09
N ASN A 153 6.78 37.54 -13.78
CA ASN A 153 7.78 36.69 -13.14
C ASN A 153 7.26 35.29 -12.82
N TYR A 154 5.95 35.11 -12.68
CA TYR A 154 5.35 33.86 -12.20
C TYR A 154 4.24 33.30 -13.10
N VAL A 155 3.78 34.05 -14.12
CA VAL A 155 2.70 33.62 -15.03
C VAL A 155 3.17 33.65 -16.49
N ALA A 156 4.02 34.62 -16.85
CA ALA A 156 4.48 34.78 -18.21
C ALA A 156 5.37 33.62 -18.67
N GLY A 157 4.92 32.91 -19.71
CA GLY A 157 5.63 31.78 -20.28
C GLY A 157 5.23 30.42 -19.69
N GLU A 158 4.38 30.40 -18.67
CA GLU A 158 3.74 29.18 -18.17
C GLU A 158 2.74 28.64 -19.20
N ASN A 159 2.61 27.32 -19.28
CA ASN A 159 1.56 26.69 -20.08
C ASN A 159 0.21 26.84 -19.37
N PRO A 160 -0.91 27.07 -20.09
CA PRO A 160 -2.23 27.01 -19.47
C PRO A 160 -2.53 25.56 -19.06
N ASP A 161 -3.17 25.39 -17.91
CA ASP A 161 -3.52 24.06 -17.38
C ASP A 161 -4.57 23.37 -18.28
N PHE A 162 -5.50 24.16 -18.83
CA PHE A 162 -6.51 23.73 -19.79
C PHE A 162 -7.05 24.92 -20.60
N ALA A 163 -7.88 24.67 -21.62
CA ALA A 163 -8.49 25.74 -22.40
C ALA A 163 -9.59 26.47 -21.60
N PRO A 164 -9.81 27.79 -21.79
CA PRO A 164 -10.79 28.53 -20.99
C PRO A 164 -12.20 27.92 -21.04
N GLY A 165 -12.74 27.55 -19.87
CA GLY A 165 -14.05 26.94 -19.68
C GLY A 165 -14.09 25.41 -19.83
N GLU A 166 -12.93 24.77 -20.00
CA GLU A 166 -12.82 23.31 -20.17
C GLU A 166 -12.89 22.55 -18.84
N SER A 167 -12.17 23.02 -17.82
CA SER A 167 -12.13 22.42 -16.49
C SER A 167 -12.00 23.52 -15.42
N PHE A 168 -11.66 23.15 -14.19
CA PHE A 168 -11.41 24.05 -13.06
C PHE A 168 -9.98 23.86 -12.53
N ASN A 169 -9.35 24.98 -12.16
CA ASN A 169 -8.15 24.97 -11.34
C ASN A 169 -8.12 26.23 -10.49
N TYR A 170 -8.03 26.07 -9.17
CA TYR A 170 -7.99 27.19 -8.24
C TYR A 170 -6.70 28.01 -8.45
N SER A 171 -6.88 29.28 -8.80
CA SER A 171 -5.76 30.16 -9.19
C SER A 171 -5.94 31.56 -8.62
N ASN A 172 -5.02 31.97 -7.73
CA ASN A 172 -4.99 33.32 -7.17
C ASN A 172 -4.81 34.39 -8.27
N THR A 173 -4.15 34.02 -9.36
CA THR A 173 -3.95 34.86 -10.54
C THR A 173 -5.27 35.40 -11.09
N ASN A 174 -6.35 34.62 -11.03
CA ASN A 174 -7.66 35.07 -11.52
C ASN A 174 -8.15 36.32 -10.78
N TYR A 175 -8.05 36.32 -9.46
CA TYR A 175 -8.53 37.42 -8.62
C TYR A 175 -7.61 38.62 -8.61
N LEU A 176 -6.30 38.41 -8.80
CA LEU A 176 -5.34 39.48 -9.09
C LEU A 176 -5.76 40.27 -10.36
N LEU A 177 -6.08 39.55 -11.44
CA LEU A 177 -6.53 40.14 -12.71
C LEU A 177 -7.89 40.84 -12.56
N LEU A 178 -8.83 40.26 -11.81
CA LEU A 178 -10.13 40.90 -11.51
C LEU A 178 -9.96 42.23 -10.76
N GLY A 179 -9.02 42.32 -9.82
CA GLY A 179 -8.68 43.58 -9.14
C GLY A 179 -8.20 44.67 -10.11
N MET A 180 -7.31 44.33 -11.04
CA MET A 180 -6.85 45.25 -12.09
C MET A 180 -7.98 45.67 -13.03
N LEU A 181 -8.89 44.74 -13.33
CA LEU A 181 -10.03 44.96 -14.19
C LEU A 181 -11.03 45.93 -13.57
N ILE A 182 -11.31 45.85 -12.26
CA ILE A 182 -12.15 46.81 -11.53
C ILE A 182 -11.60 48.23 -11.69
N GLU A 183 -10.28 48.39 -11.52
CA GLU A 183 -9.62 49.69 -11.62
C GLU A 183 -9.69 50.25 -13.05
N ALA A 184 -9.46 49.39 -14.05
CA ALA A 184 -9.57 49.76 -15.46
C ALA A 184 -10.99 50.18 -15.84
N ALA A 185 -12.01 49.44 -15.37
CA ALA A 185 -13.41 49.67 -15.74
C ALA A 185 -14.03 50.91 -15.07
N THR A 186 -13.59 51.23 -13.84
CA THR A 186 -14.17 52.31 -13.05
C THR A 186 -13.33 53.59 -13.04
N SER A 187 -12.03 53.49 -13.36
CA SER A 187 -11.02 54.53 -13.13
C SER A 187 -10.89 54.97 -11.65
N ASN A 188 -11.42 54.19 -10.72
CA ASN A 188 -11.23 54.31 -9.27
C ASN A 188 -10.29 53.20 -8.79
N SER A 189 -9.76 53.32 -7.56
CA SER A 189 -8.98 52.22 -6.99
C SER A 189 -9.89 51.04 -6.62
N TYR A 190 -9.35 49.82 -6.58
CA TYR A 190 -10.07 48.64 -6.08
C TYR A 190 -10.68 48.91 -4.69
N GLN A 191 -9.88 49.51 -3.80
CA GLN A 191 -10.30 49.85 -2.42
C GLN A 191 -11.48 50.82 -2.40
N ASP A 192 -11.47 51.87 -3.24
CA ASP A 192 -12.57 52.84 -3.31
C ASP A 192 -13.89 52.17 -3.74
N GLU A 193 -13.83 51.22 -4.68
CA GLU A 193 -15.02 50.51 -5.14
C GLU A 193 -15.55 49.53 -4.08
N VAL A 194 -14.69 48.73 -3.45
CA VAL A 194 -15.11 47.85 -2.34
C VAL A 194 -15.66 48.67 -1.18
N ASN A 195 -15.05 49.81 -0.84
CA ASN A 195 -15.56 50.74 0.17
C ASN A 195 -16.96 51.24 -0.17
N ARG A 196 -17.13 51.80 -1.36
CA ARG A 196 -18.40 52.40 -1.81
C ARG A 196 -19.52 51.38 -1.95
N LEU A 197 -19.21 50.19 -2.47
CA LEU A 197 -20.20 49.18 -2.84
C LEU A 197 -20.51 48.20 -1.71
N ILE A 198 -19.54 47.92 -0.83
CA ILE A 198 -19.65 46.89 0.20
C ILE A 198 -19.49 47.48 1.61
N LEU A 199 -18.36 48.11 1.93
CA LEU A 199 -18.04 48.46 3.32
C LEU A 199 -18.92 49.59 3.88
N GLU A 200 -19.08 50.71 3.16
CA GLU A 200 -19.92 51.83 3.60
C GLU A 200 -21.40 51.47 3.71
N PRO A 201 -22.03 50.79 2.72
CA PRO A 201 -23.44 50.39 2.81
C PRO A 201 -23.71 49.41 3.95
N LEU A 202 -22.78 48.48 4.18
CA LEU A 202 -22.87 47.52 5.27
C LEU A 202 -22.31 48.04 6.58
N GLY A 203 -21.73 49.24 6.64
CA GLY A 203 -21.13 49.82 7.84
C GLY A 203 -20.09 48.90 8.50
N LEU A 204 -19.15 48.38 7.71
CA LEU A 204 -18.04 47.51 8.14
C LEU A 204 -16.85 48.39 8.56
N GLU A 205 -16.91 48.94 9.77
CA GLU A 205 -15.94 49.93 10.29
C GLU A 205 -14.60 49.33 10.75
N ASN A 206 -14.48 48.00 10.78
CA ASN A 206 -13.29 47.25 11.17
C ASN A 206 -12.67 46.45 10.02
N THR A 207 -13.13 46.68 8.78
CA THR A 207 -12.52 46.09 7.59
C THR A 207 -11.59 47.11 6.93
N TYR A 208 -10.36 46.69 6.67
CA TYR A 208 -9.26 47.51 6.13
C TYR A 208 -8.57 46.76 4.99
N PHE A 209 -7.79 47.49 4.21
CA PHE A 209 -6.87 46.91 3.24
C PHE A 209 -5.44 46.97 3.78
N VAL A 210 -4.61 46.00 3.39
CA VAL A 210 -3.17 46.06 3.61
C VAL A 210 -2.62 47.40 3.09
N GLY A 211 -1.93 48.16 3.96
CA GLY A 211 -1.42 49.50 3.68
C GLY A 211 -2.27 50.66 4.24
N ASP A 212 -3.49 50.38 4.72
CA ASP A 212 -4.28 51.35 5.48
C ASP A 212 -3.65 51.68 6.84
N LYS A 213 -4.12 52.76 7.45
CA LYS A 213 -3.77 53.08 8.84
C LYS A 213 -4.55 52.18 9.80
N ILE A 214 -4.03 50.98 10.02
CA ILE A 214 -4.59 49.96 10.92
C ILE A 214 -4.25 50.30 12.39
N PRO A 215 -5.17 50.13 13.34
CA PRO A 215 -4.85 50.28 14.77
C PRO A 215 -3.90 49.18 15.25
N GLU A 216 -2.62 49.51 15.45
CA GLU A 216 -1.55 48.58 15.87
C GLU A 216 -1.90 47.80 17.15
N ASP A 217 -2.69 48.38 18.06
CA ASP A 217 -3.07 47.76 19.34
C ASP A 217 -4.16 46.68 19.22
N ARG A 218 -4.82 46.60 18.05
CA ARG A 218 -5.91 45.66 17.75
C ARG A 218 -5.56 44.59 16.72
N PHE A 219 -4.38 44.66 16.09
CA PHE A 219 -3.98 43.67 15.10
C PHE A 219 -3.41 42.43 15.79
N VAL A 220 -3.84 41.25 15.33
CA VAL A 220 -3.42 39.97 15.90
C VAL A 220 -2.14 39.49 15.21
N ASN A 221 -1.18 39.00 15.98
CA ASN A 221 0.04 38.42 15.44
C ASN A 221 -0.25 37.06 14.83
N GLY A 222 0.13 36.85 13.58
CA GLY A 222 0.05 35.54 12.92
C GLY A 222 1.29 34.71 13.23
N TYR A 223 1.10 33.40 13.30
CA TYR A 223 2.16 32.44 13.58
C TYR A 223 2.18 31.36 12.50
N ALA A 224 3.36 31.04 11.99
CA ALA A 224 3.52 29.92 11.08
C ALA A 224 4.80 29.16 11.39
N ASP A 225 4.82 27.88 11.04
CA ASP A 225 6.03 27.07 11.09
C ASP A 225 6.89 27.40 9.85
N LEU A 226 7.88 28.28 10.02
CA LEU A 226 8.62 28.93 8.92
C LEU A 226 10.06 28.42 8.81
N ILE A 227 10.28 27.40 8.00
CA ILE A 227 11.44 27.11 7.11
C ILE A 227 12.89 27.18 7.65
N GLY A 228 13.63 26.07 7.47
CA GLY A 228 15.09 25.96 7.53
C GLY A 228 15.85 26.54 6.32
N GLU A 229 17.20 26.50 6.29
CA GLU A 229 18.04 27.25 5.32
C GLU A 229 17.89 26.84 3.83
N ASP A 230 17.10 25.81 3.49
CA ASP A 230 16.90 25.25 2.14
C ASP A 230 15.61 25.70 1.43
N GLY A 231 14.68 26.35 2.13
CA GLY A 231 13.43 26.82 1.53
C GLY A 231 12.21 25.91 1.70
N SER A 232 12.28 24.83 2.51
CA SER A 232 11.16 23.93 2.83
C SER A 232 10.22 24.47 3.93
N PHE A 233 8.89 24.34 3.79
CA PHE A 233 7.94 24.74 4.85
C PHE A 233 8.08 23.85 6.11
N GLY A 234 7.81 24.45 7.27
CA GLY A 234 8.32 24.01 8.57
C GLY A 234 7.95 22.58 8.99
N SER A 235 8.99 21.82 9.33
CA SER A 235 8.95 20.47 9.88
C SER A 235 9.48 20.39 11.32
N ASP A 236 9.75 21.54 11.97
CA ASP A 236 10.34 21.56 13.32
C ASP A 236 9.29 21.72 14.45
N GLY A 237 8.04 22.01 14.10
CA GLY A 237 6.92 22.16 15.03
C GLY A 237 6.95 23.48 15.83
N ILE A 238 7.83 24.43 15.48
CA ILE A 238 8.03 25.68 16.19
C ILE A 238 7.32 26.83 15.48
N LEU A 239 6.28 27.36 16.13
CA LEU A 239 5.56 28.53 15.64
C LEU A 239 6.42 29.80 15.68
N GLU A 240 6.74 30.33 14.50
CA GLU A 240 7.37 31.63 14.32
C GLU A 240 6.35 32.74 14.07
N GLU A 241 6.58 33.92 14.65
CA GLU A 241 5.76 35.10 14.33
C GLU A 241 6.02 35.54 12.88
N THR A 242 4.97 35.61 12.06
CA THR A 242 5.03 36.10 10.67
C THR A 242 5.19 37.63 10.66
N LYS A 243 6.37 38.13 11.06
CA LYS A 243 6.65 39.56 11.26
C LYS A 243 6.34 40.38 10.00
N ASN A 244 5.26 41.15 10.03
CA ASN A 244 4.94 42.24 9.10
C ASN A 244 5.05 41.90 7.59
N SER A 245 4.53 40.76 7.13
CA SER A 245 4.36 40.44 5.69
C SER A 245 3.30 41.29 4.97
N PHE A 246 3.15 42.57 5.33
CA PHE A 246 2.23 43.48 4.66
C PHE A 246 2.69 43.79 3.23
N SER A 247 3.97 43.70 2.90
CA SER A 247 4.51 44.23 1.64
C SER A 247 4.32 43.34 0.42
N SER A 248 4.36 42.02 0.53
CA SER A 248 4.17 41.12 -0.61
C SER A 248 2.70 40.97 -1.02
N LEU A 249 1.81 40.97 -0.03
CA LEU A 249 0.35 40.88 -0.23
C LEU A 249 -0.34 42.23 -0.53
N ALA A 250 0.32 43.37 -0.25
CA ALA A 250 -0.25 44.71 -0.49
C ALA A 250 -0.69 44.95 -1.94
N PHE A 251 -0.04 44.27 -2.88
CA PHE A 251 -0.23 44.50 -4.29
C PHE A 251 -1.37 43.67 -4.88
N THR A 252 -1.73 42.56 -4.25
CA THR A 252 -2.71 41.63 -4.81
C THR A 252 -4.14 42.06 -4.47
N LEU A 253 -4.36 42.60 -3.26
CA LEU A 253 -5.62 43.14 -2.70
C LEU A 253 -6.85 42.23 -2.84
N ALA A 254 -7.28 42.01 -4.08
CA ALA A 254 -8.49 41.34 -4.51
C ALA A 254 -8.51 39.82 -4.27
N ASP A 255 -7.35 39.18 -4.08
CA ASP A 255 -7.25 37.72 -3.91
C ASP A 255 -7.02 37.26 -2.47
N GLY A 256 -6.56 38.13 -1.56
CA GLY A 256 -6.16 37.69 -0.22
C GLY A 256 -5.76 38.75 0.80
N ALA A 257 -5.87 40.06 0.52
CA ALA A 257 -5.23 41.10 1.34
C ALA A 257 -6.22 42.01 2.11
N ILE A 258 -7.43 41.54 2.39
CA ILE A 258 -8.37 42.21 3.29
C ILE A 258 -8.04 41.86 4.75
N ILE A 259 -8.17 42.84 5.63
CA ILE A 259 -8.03 42.70 7.08
C ILE A 259 -9.39 43.00 7.70
N SER A 260 -9.88 42.14 8.58
CA SER A 260 -11.19 42.33 9.20
C SER A 260 -11.26 41.64 10.56
N ASN A 261 -12.45 41.62 11.15
CA ASN A 261 -12.76 40.81 12.32
C ASN A 261 -14.00 39.95 12.08
N THR A 262 -14.24 38.98 12.96
CA THR A 262 -15.38 38.06 12.83
C THR A 262 -16.73 38.78 12.79
N LYS A 263 -16.86 39.94 13.45
CA LYS A 263 -18.10 40.75 13.43
C LYS A 263 -18.42 41.31 12.04
N ASP A 264 -17.43 41.89 11.38
CA ASP A 264 -17.64 42.52 10.08
C ASP A 264 -17.75 41.46 8.96
N VAL A 265 -16.97 40.38 9.03
CA VAL A 265 -17.07 39.25 8.07
C VAL A 265 -18.42 38.55 8.18
N SER A 266 -18.89 38.23 9.40
CA SER A 266 -20.21 37.59 9.58
C SER A 266 -21.37 38.50 9.16
N ARG A 267 -21.22 39.82 9.35
CA ARG A 267 -22.17 40.82 8.84
C ARG A 267 -22.19 40.88 7.32
N PHE A 268 -21.02 40.80 6.66
CA PHE A 268 -20.89 40.71 5.22
C PHE A 268 -21.59 39.44 4.69
N SER A 269 -21.23 38.27 5.23
CA SER A 269 -21.82 36.97 4.87
C SER A 269 -23.35 36.98 4.98
N ASN A 270 -23.90 37.36 6.14
CA ASN A 270 -25.35 37.38 6.33
C ASN A 270 -26.06 38.43 5.44
N ALA A 271 -25.40 39.52 5.03
CA ALA A 271 -25.96 40.48 4.08
C ALA A 271 -25.92 39.98 2.63
N LEU A 272 -24.86 39.25 2.27
CA LEU A 272 -24.71 38.62 0.96
C LEU A 272 -25.76 37.52 0.76
N PHE A 273 -25.72 36.48 1.59
CA PHE A 273 -26.60 35.32 1.46
C PHE A 273 -28.05 35.61 1.86
N GLY A 274 -28.26 36.61 2.73
CA GLY A 274 -29.59 37.13 3.04
C GLY A 274 -30.24 37.94 1.91
N GLY A 275 -29.54 38.14 0.79
CA GLY A 275 -30.04 38.89 -0.37
C GLY A 275 -30.17 40.39 -0.14
N GLU A 276 -29.47 40.96 0.85
CA GLU A 276 -29.46 42.39 1.13
C GLU A 276 -28.42 43.14 0.28
N LEU A 277 -27.36 42.45 -0.18
CA LEU A 277 -26.22 43.05 -0.88
C LEU A 277 -26.36 43.03 -2.41
N LEU A 278 -26.72 41.86 -2.97
CA LEU A 278 -26.89 41.63 -4.40
C LEU A 278 -28.38 41.53 -4.77
N THR A 279 -28.72 41.87 -6.01
CA THR A 279 -30.02 41.55 -6.59
C THR A 279 -30.22 40.04 -6.67
N PRO A 280 -31.46 39.53 -6.66
CA PRO A 280 -31.71 38.09 -6.78
C PRO A 280 -31.09 37.44 -8.02
N GLU A 281 -31.01 38.17 -9.13
CA GLU A 281 -30.38 37.69 -10.37
C GLU A 281 -28.87 37.52 -10.19
N SER A 282 -28.18 38.55 -9.67
CA SER A 282 -26.74 38.48 -9.41
C SER A 282 -26.37 37.50 -8.31
N LEU A 283 -27.20 37.36 -7.26
CA LEU A 283 -26.97 36.35 -6.22
C LEU A 283 -27.14 34.93 -6.79
N ASN A 284 -28.16 34.69 -7.62
CA ASN A 284 -28.32 33.39 -8.28
C ASN A 284 -27.18 33.08 -9.25
N HIS A 285 -26.61 34.08 -9.93
CA HIS A 285 -25.40 33.89 -10.73
C HIS A 285 -24.18 33.61 -9.84
N MET A 286 -24.09 34.22 -8.66
CA MET A 286 -23.00 33.93 -7.73
C MET A 286 -23.03 32.47 -7.26
N LEU A 287 -24.24 31.95 -7.05
CA LEU A 287 -24.53 30.58 -6.66
C LEU A 287 -24.80 29.67 -7.88
N SER A 288 -24.31 30.06 -9.06
CA SER A 288 -24.34 29.17 -10.21
C SER A 288 -23.09 28.31 -10.17
N TRP A 289 -23.28 27.12 -9.62
CA TRP A 289 -22.32 26.06 -9.48
C TRP A 289 -21.88 25.57 -10.87
N SER A 290 -20.59 25.68 -11.18
CA SER A 290 -20.05 24.97 -12.33
C SER A 290 -19.88 23.50 -11.94
N ASN A 291 -20.76 22.63 -12.45
CA ASN A 291 -20.54 21.17 -12.45
C ASN A 291 -19.20 20.92 -13.17
N ILE A 292 -18.16 20.62 -12.41
CA ILE A 292 -16.87 20.25 -12.99
C ILE A 292 -16.73 18.75 -12.79
N ASP A 293 -16.99 18.00 -13.87
CA ASP A 293 -16.58 16.61 -14.01
C ASP A 293 -15.04 16.53 -13.87
N GLU A 294 -14.59 15.56 -13.07
CA GLU A 294 -13.25 14.97 -13.08
C GLU A 294 -12.05 15.85 -12.65
N ARG A 295 -11.63 15.61 -11.39
CA ARG A 295 -10.35 15.95 -10.71
C ARG A 295 -10.19 17.29 -9.96
N GLU A 296 -9.51 17.16 -8.81
CA GLU A 296 -8.92 18.17 -7.92
C GLU A 296 -9.69 19.47 -7.68
N VAL A 297 -10.56 19.50 -6.67
CA VAL A 297 -10.79 20.74 -5.91
C VAL A 297 -10.94 20.46 -4.43
N GLU A 298 -9.98 20.94 -3.64
CA GLU A 298 -10.03 20.98 -2.17
C GLU A 298 -10.89 22.17 -1.67
N VAL A 299 -12.05 22.38 -2.29
CA VAL A 299 -13.05 23.37 -1.89
C VAL A 299 -14.42 22.88 -2.36
N GLY A 300 -15.26 22.49 -1.39
CA GLY A 300 -16.67 22.09 -1.46
C GLY A 300 -17.25 21.78 -2.83
N ASP A 301 -17.66 20.53 -3.02
CA ASP A 301 -18.51 19.89 -4.05
C ASP A 301 -18.73 20.63 -5.39
N ASP A 302 -19.09 21.93 -5.37
CA ASP A 302 -19.08 22.84 -6.51
C ASP A 302 -18.56 24.26 -6.17
N TYR A 303 -17.88 24.91 -7.13
CA TYR A 303 -17.46 26.31 -7.03
C TYR A 303 -18.32 27.24 -7.89
N GLY A 304 -18.83 28.32 -7.28
CA GLY A 304 -19.60 29.39 -7.91
C GLY A 304 -18.74 30.61 -8.27
N LEU A 305 -19.28 31.83 -8.17
CA LEU A 305 -18.49 33.05 -8.41
C LEU A 305 -17.83 33.53 -7.11
N GLY A 306 -16.69 32.95 -6.76
CA GLY A 306 -15.91 33.30 -5.56
C GLY A 306 -16.52 32.81 -4.25
N ILE A 307 -17.22 31.68 -4.33
CA ILE A 307 -17.90 31.01 -3.23
C ILE A 307 -18.02 29.54 -3.59
N TYR A 308 -17.95 28.66 -2.61
CA TYR A 308 -18.17 27.23 -2.78
C TYR A 308 -19.44 26.78 -2.08
N GLU A 309 -19.95 25.63 -2.50
CA GLU A 309 -20.99 24.86 -1.83
C GLU A 309 -20.41 23.56 -1.30
N GLU A 310 -20.73 23.18 -0.06
CA GLU A 310 -20.23 21.94 0.54
C GLU A 310 -21.35 21.27 1.34
N LEU A 311 -21.49 19.95 1.22
CA LEU A 311 -22.40 19.20 2.06
C LEU A 311 -21.69 18.72 3.35
N THR A 312 -22.09 19.27 4.50
CA THR A 312 -21.56 18.86 5.81
C THR A 312 -22.52 17.91 6.54
N PRO A 313 -22.09 17.20 7.61
CA PRO A 313 -22.99 16.41 8.46
C PRO A 313 -24.15 17.22 9.07
N TRP A 314 -23.96 18.54 9.21
CA TRP A 314 -24.98 19.46 9.70
C TRP A 314 -25.78 20.13 8.57
N GLY A 315 -25.60 19.71 7.32
CA GLY A 315 -26.31 20.22 6.15
C GLY A 315 -25.42 21.03 5.20
N GLU A 316 -26.02 21.42 4.09
CA GLU A 316 -25.40 22.24 3.04
C GLU A 316 -24.89 23.58 3.61
N ILE A 317 -23.72 24.01 3.15
CA ILE A 317 -23.15 25.32 3.44
C ILE A 317 -22.75 26.03 2.16
N TRP A 318 -22.86 27.36 2.18
CA TRP A 318 -22.23 28.24 1.20
C TRP A 318 -21.14 29.05 1.87
N GLY A 319 -19.95 29.09 1.31
CA GLY A 319 -18.82 29.67 2.01
C GLY A 319 -17.59 29.98 1.20
N HIS A 320 -16.55 30.39 1.92
CA HIS A 320 -15.19 30.48 1.41
C HIS A 320 -14.19 30.34 2.56
N ASP A 321 -13.12 29.59 2.31
CA ASP A 321 -12.00 29.41 3.23
C ASP A 321 -10.83 30.32 2.85
N GLY A 322 -10.08 30.79 3.82
CA GLY A 322 -9.05 31.78 3.62
C GLY A 322 -7.76 31.43 4.32
N GLY A 323 -6.74 31.05 3.55
CA GLY A 323 -5.36 30.91 4.01
C GLY A 323 -4.50 32.11 3.64
N THR A 324 -3.60 32.50 4.54
CA THR A 324 -2.46 33.40 4.27
C THR A 324 -1.41 33.20 5.36
N PHE A 325 -0.18 33.69 5.18
CA PHE A 325 0.93 33.49 6.13
C PHE A 325 0.55 33.80 7.58
N GLY A 326 0.43 32.73 8.38
CA GLY A 326 0.11 32.75 9.80
C GLY A 326 -1.35 33.00 10.16
N TYR A 327 -2.27 32.89 9.19
CA TYR A 327 -3.70 33.05 9.42
C TYR A 327 -4.51 32.09 8.56
N VAL A 328 -5.49 31.43 9.18
CA VAL A 328 -6.51 30.64 8.49
C VAL A 328 -7.90 31.09 8.93
N SER A 329 -8.85 31.05 8.01
CA SER A 329 -10.21 31.55 8.22
C SER A 329 -11.24 30.72 7.48
N LYS A 330 -12.44 30.58 8.06
CA LYS A 330 -13.61 29.96 7.42
C LYS A 330 -14.79 30.92 7.51
N MET A 331 -15.54 31.10 6.42
CA MET A 331 -16.80 31.85 6.40
C MET A 331 -17.88 30.98 5.77
N GLN A 332 -18.87 30.57 6.56
CA GLN A 332 -19.87 29.58 6.15
C GLN A 332 -21.27 30.06 6.48
N TYR A 333 -22.23 29.71 5.61
CA TYR A 333 -23.63 30.01 5.79
C TYR A 333 -24.46 28.76 5.48
N PHE A 334 -25.24 28.31 6.46
CA PHE A 334 -26.20 27.23 6.32
C PHE A 334 -27.53 27.81 5.83
N PRO A 335 -27.89 27.70 4.54
CA PRO A 335 -29.11 28.28 4.00
C PRO A 335 -30.38 27.74 4.66
N GLU A 336 -30.43 26.43 4.93
CA GLU A 336 -31.61 25.80 5.54
C GLU A 336 -31.83 26.22 6.99
N LYS A 337 -30.72 26.47 7.70
CA LYS A 337 -30.70 26.84 9.12
C LYS A 337 -30.63 28.34 9.34
N ASP A 338 -30.50 29.11 8.26
CA ASP A 338 -30.38 30.57 8.26
C ASP A 338 -29.29 31.06 9.26
N THR A 339 -28.16 30.33 9.25
CA THR A 339 -27.06 30.45 10.23
C THR A 339 -25.73 30.74 9.56
N THR A 340 -25.08 31.84 9.94
CA THR A 340 -23.70 32.18 9.56
C THR A 340 -22.73 31.79 10.68
N ILE A 341 -21.63 31.15 10.31
CA ILE A 341 -20.48 30.87 11.18
C ILE A 341 -19.23 31.47 10.52
N VAL A 342 -18.42 32.18 11.30
CA VAL A 342 -17.12 32.70 10.84
C VAL A 342 -16.06 32.39 11.88
N ILE A 343 -14.96 31.79 11.45
CA ILE A 343 -13.82 31.41 12.29
C ILE A 343 -12.59 32.14 11.74
N LEU A 344 -11.85 32.87 12.58
CA LEU A 344 -10.59 33.51 12.22
C LEU A 344 -9.51 33.10 13.22
N THR A 345 -8.45 32.46 12.73
CA THR A 345 -7.38 31.85 13.52
C THR A 345 -6.03 32.49 13.16
N ASN A 346 -5.17 32.75 14.16
CA ASN A 346 -3.85 33.38 13.96
C ASN A 346 -2.69 32.38 13.95
N GLN A 347 -2.89 31.26 13.27
CA GLN A 347 -1.88 30.22 13.07
C GLN A 347 -2.04 29.62 11.66
N ALA A 348 -0.93 29.21 11.03
CA ALA A 348 -0.87 28.43 9.79
C ALA A 348 0.29 27.40 9.90
N SER A 349 0.01 26.10 9.89
CA SER A 349 1.00 25.00 9.95
C SER A 349 0.49 23.78 9.18
N ASP A 350 1.37 22.82 8.83
CA ASP A 350 1.00 21.63 8.05
C ASP A 350 0.07 20.67 8.82
N SER A 351 0.15 20.67 10.16
CA SER A 351 -0.77 19.97 11.06
C SER A 351 -2.13 20.66 11.30
N LEU A 352 -2.40 21.81 10.66
CA LEU A 352 -3.55 22.67 10.99
C LEU A 352 -4.91 22.30 10.38
N PRO A 353 -5.04 21.57 9.25
CA PRO A 353 -6.36 21.20 8.70
C PRO A 353 -7.25 20.48 9.74
N SER A 354 -6.71 19.50 10.47
CA SER A 354 -7.40 18.74 11.53
C SER A 354 -7.79 19.59 12.75
N ALA A 355 -6.98 20.60 13.07
CA ALA A 355 -7.18 21.50 14.21
C ALA A 355 -8.35 22.49 14.01
N ILE A 356 -8.56 22.97 12.77
CA ILE A 356 -9.66 23.89 12.43
C ILE A 356 -10.98 23.15 12.30
N ASP A 357 -10.96 21.94 11.75
CA ASP A 357 -12.14 21.08 11.65
C ASP A 357 -12.64 20.65 13.03
N SER A 358 -11.73 20.52 14.00
CA SER A 358 -12.09 20.31 15.42
C SER A 358 -12.85 21.51 16.01
N ILE A 359 -12.42 22.75 15.73
CA ILE A 359 -13.15 23.96 16.14
C ILE A 359 -14.52 24.03 15.45
N PHE A 360 -14.55 23.76 14.14
CA PHE A 360 -15.77 23.77 13.34
C PHE A 360 -16.80 22.78 13.88
N SER A 361 -16.39 21.53 14.11
CA SER A 361 -17.20 20.46 14.69
C SER A 361 -17.71 20.82 16.08
N ALA A 362 -16.84 21.33 16.96
CA ALA A 362 -17.23 21.75 18.31
C ALA A 362 -18.33 22.83 18.30
N VAL A 363 -18.21 23.83 17.41
CA VAL A 363 -19.20 24.90 17.27
C VAL A 363 -20.51 24.35 16.70
N ASN A 364 -20.47 23.53 15.64
CA ASN A 364 -21.67 22.98 15.02
C ASN A 364 -22.42 21.99 15.92
N ASN A 365 -21.72 21.08 16.60
CA ASN A 365 -22.33 20.16 17.56
C ASN A 365 -23.04 20.91 18.68
N THR A 366 -22.48 22.04 19.12
CA THR A 366 -23.13 22.90 20.12
C THR A 366 -24.40 23.56 19.58
N LEU A 367 -24.43 23.96 18.31
CA LEU A 367 -25.55 24.69 17.71
C LEU A 367 -26.68 23.78 17.23
N PHE A 368 -26.33 22.64 16.67
CA PHE A 368 -27.24 21.80 15.91
C PHE A 368 -27.44 20.42 16.54
N GLY A 369 -26.69 20.11 17.60
CA GLY A 369 -26.52 18.76 18.11
C GLY A 369 -25.50 17.99 17.28
N GLU A 370 -24.98 16.92 17.85
CA GLU A 370 -24.39 15.84 17.06
C GLU A 370 -25.44 15.35 16.06
N PRO A 371 -25.06 15.04 14.81
CA PRO A 371 -26.01 14.49 13.86
C PRO A 371 -26.69 13.24 14.46
N ASN A 372 -28.01 13.11 14.25
CA ASN A 372 -28.81 12.09 14.94
C ASN A 372 -28.84 10.79 14.14
N SER A 373 -28.39 9.72 14.76
CA SER A 373 -28.44 8.35 14.28
C SER A 373 -29.85 7.69 14.17
N ASN A 374 -30.94 8.47 14.06
CA ASN A 374 -32.33 7.99 14.14
C ASN A 374 -33.29 8.60 13.09
N ILE A 375 -32.82 8.88 11.87
CA ILE A 375 -33.67 9.21 10.72
C ILE A 375 -34.21 7.92 10.09
N THR A 376 -35.49 7.86 9.71
CA THR A 376 -35.98 6.67 8.97
C THR A 376 -35.41 6.66 7.55
N THR A 377 -35.16 5.49 6.96
CA THR A 377 -34.62 5.37 5.59
C THR A 377 -35.42 6.18 4.56
N GLU A 378 -36.74 6.28 4.75
CA GLU A 378 -37.63 7.05 3.87
C GLU A 378 -37.44 8.56 4.05
N GLU A 379 -37.28 9.04 5.29
CA GLU A 379 -36.98 10.46 5.59
C GLU A 379 -35.58 10.87 5.16
N TRP A 380 -34.60 9.96 5.24
CA TRP A 380 -33.24 10.16 4.76
C TRP A 380 -33.19 10.21 3.22
N LEU A 381 -33.79 9.24 2.51
CA LEU A 381 -33.85 9.27 1.04
C LEU A 381 -34.68 10.45 0.48
N ASP A 382 -35.63 10.98 1.25
CA ASP A 382 -36.39 12.19 0.89
C ASP A 382 -35.59 13.49 1.12
N SER A 383 -34.52 13.44 1.92
CA SER A 383 -33.59 14.56 2.12
C SER A 383 -32.51 14.67 1.06
N LEU A 384 -32.26 13.60 0.29
CA LEU A 384 -31.28 13.56 -0.79
C LEU A 384 -31.83 14.18 -2.08
N SER A 385 -30.93 14.68 -2.94
CA SER A 385 -31.31 15.22 -4.24
C SER A 385 -31.94 14.14 -5.12
N ASN A 386 -32.91 14.51 -5.96
CA ASN A 386 -33.59 13.54 -6.84
C ASN A 386 -32.63 12.92 -7.87
N ASN A 387 -31.53 13.60 -8.22
CA ASN A 387 -30.53 13.07 -9.13
C ASN A 387 -29.73 11.95 -8.46
N PHE A 388 -29.21 12.20 -7.27
CA PHE A 388 -28.48 11.20 -6.47
C PHE A 388 -29.33 9.95 -6.17
N VAL A 389 -30.62 10.13 -5.89
CA VAL A 389 -31.55 9.01 -5.70
C VAL A 389 -31.76 8.20 -6.99
N ASN A 390 -31.71 8.85 -8.16
CA ASN A 390 -31.81 8.14 -9.44
C ASN A 390 -30.48 7.45 -9.80
N ASP A 391 -29.34 8.08 -9.49
CA ASP A 391 -28.02 7.48 -9.69
C ASP A 391 -27.86 6.21 -8.82
N LEU A 392 -28.32 6.25 -7.56
CA LEU A 392 -28.45 5.08 -6.69
C LEU A 392 -29.36 3.98 -7.25
N ILE A 393 -30.41 4.34 -7.99
CA ILE A 393 -31.30 3.36 -8.65
C ILE A 393 -30.61 2.76 -9.88
N ASP A 394 -29.84 3.56 -10.61
CA ASP A 394 -29.16 3.13 -11.84
C ASP A 394 -27.92 2.26 -11.56
N VAL A 395 -27.25 2.45 -10.42
CA VAL A 395 -26.10 1.63 -9.97
C VAL A 395 -26.55 0.25 -9.45
N VAL A 396 -27.72 0.15 -8.81
CA VAL A 396 -28.17 -1.11 -8.19
C VAL A 396 -29.00 -1.94 -9.17
N ASN A 397 -28.36 -2.96 -9.76
CA ASN A 397 -28.97 -3.89 -10.71
C ASN A 397 -30.28 -4.51 -10.18
N GLY A 398 -31.39 -4.26 -10.88
CA GLY A 398 -32.70 -4.89 -10.60
C GLY A 398 -33.68 -4.07 -9.77
N ILE A 399 -33.42 -2.78 -9.55
CA ILE A 399 -34.33 -1.83 -8.90
C ILE A 399 -34.80 -0.79 -9.93
N ASP A 400 -36.12 -0.59 -10.04
CA ASP A 400 -36.72 0.33 -11.02
C ASP A 400 -37.33 1.60 -10.37
N SER A 401 -37.30 1.71 -9.04
CA SER A 401 -37.93 2.82 -8.32
C SER A 401 -37.40 3.08 -6.91
N LYS A 402 -37.56 4.33 -6.44
CA LYS A 402 -37.29 4.73 -5.04
C LYS A 402 -38.01 3.85 -4.02
N ALA A 403 -39.20 3.33 -4.36
CA ALA A 403 -39.95 2.43 -3.48
C ALA A 403 -39.33 1.04 -3.38
N ASP A 404 -38.67 0.57 -4.45
CA ASP A 404 -37.93 -0.69 -4.45
C ASP A 404 -36.61 -0.55 -3.66
N LEU A 405 -35.96 0.62 -3.74
CA LEU A 405 -34.79 0.97 -2.94
C LEU A 405 -35.12 1.01 -1.43
N ILE A 406 -36.23 1.67 -1.06
CA ILE A 406 -36.74 1.67 0.32
C ILE A 406 -37.08 0.24 0.77
N ALA A 407 -37.68 -0.59 -0.09
CA ALA A 407 -38.04 -1.96 0.25
C ALA A 407 -36.82 -2.89 0.38
N LEU A 408 -35.74 -2.61 -0.36
CA LEU A 408 -34.47 -3.32 -0.24
C LEU A 408 -33.80 -3.00 1.09
N ILE A 409 -33.63 -1.72 1.41
CA ILE A 409 -32.96 -1.26 2.64
C ILE A 409 -33.70 -1.76 3.90
N ASN A 410 -35.03 -1.88 3.83
CA ASN A 410 -35.85 -2.35 4.94
C ASN A 410 -35.99 -3.89 5.07
N ASP A 411 -35.51 -4.69 4.11
CA ASP A 411 -35.62 -6.16 4.12
C ASP A 411 -34.25 -6.84 4.16
N LYS A 412 -33.78 -7.13 5.38
CA LYS A 412 -32.48 -7.77 5.66
C LYS A 412 -32.21 -9.05 4.85
N ASN A 413 -33.25 -9.80 4.47
CA ASN A 413 -33.08 -11.07 3.75
C ASN A 413 -32.93 -10.90 2.22
N LYS A 414 -33.24 -9.71 1.68
CA LYS A 414 -32.98 -9.38 0.27
C LYS A 414 -31.60 -8.78 0.07
N LEU A 415 -31.08 -8.06 1.07
CA LEU A 415 -29.71 -7.53 1.08
C LEU A 415 -28.66 -8.65 1.07
N ALA A 416 -28.90 -9.74 1.80
CA ALA A 416 -28.07 -10.95 1.76
C ALA A 416 -28.12 -11.75 0.43
N LYS A 417 -28.87 -11.27 -0.58
CA LYS A 417 -28.99 -11.89 -1.91
C LYS A 417 -28.47 -11.01 -3.05
N LEU A 418 -27.95 -9.82 -2.74
CA LEU A 418 -27.26 -8.96 -3.72
C LEU A 418 -25.76 -9.30 -3.84
N GLY A 419 -25.24 -10.20 -3.01
CA GLY A 419 -23.91 -10.77 -3.19
C GLY A 419 -23.91 -11.76 -4.36
N ASP A 420 -23.69 -11.23 -5.56
CA ASP A 420 -22.66 -11.72 -6.48
C ASP A 420 -21.65 -10.55 -6.63
N ASP A 421 -20.42 -10.82 -6.22
CA ASP A 421 -19.12 -10.41 -6.78
C ASP A 421 -18.49 -9.03 -6.54
N ASP A 422 -19.07 -8.06 -5.82
CA ASP A 422 -18.23 -6.90 -5.39
C ASP A 422 -18.75 -6.04 -4.22
N ILE A 423 -19.87 -6.40 -3.59
CA ILE A 423 -20.39 -5.63 -2.45
C ILE A 423 -20.89 -6.59 -1.38
N ASP A 424 -20.11 -6.70 -0.30
CA ASP A 424 -20.49 -7.44 0.90
C ASP A 424 -21.81 -6.87 1.46
N GLY A 425 -22.88 -7.65 1.33
CA GLY A 425 -24.22 -7.28 1.76
C GLY A 425 -24.37 -7.12 3.28
N GLU A 426 -23.41 -7.63 4.07
CA GLU A 426 -23.36 -7.44 5.51
C GLU A 426 -22.65 -6.13 5.87
N LYS A 427 -21.60 -5.73 5.14
CA LYS A 427 -21.00 -4.37 5.17
C LYS A 427 -21.97 -3.30 4.68
N PHE A 428 -22.71 -3.57 3.58
CA PHE A 428 -23.80 -2.71 3.12
C PHE A 428 -24.87 -2.56 4.22
N PHE A 429 -25.22 -3.63 4.93
CA PHE A 429 -26.17 -3.56 6.03
C PHE A 429 -25.65 -2.79 7.27
N GLN A 430 -24.35 -2.87 7.59
CA GLN A 430 -23.74 -2.14 8.70
C GLN A 430 -23.59 -0.64 8.42
N LEU A 431 -23.22 -0.25 7.19
CA LEU A 431 -23.16 1.15 6.72
C LEU A 431 -24.50 1.90 6.83
N PHE A 432 -25.63 1.19 6.66
CA PHE A 432 -26.97 1.80 6.72
C PHE A 432 -27.70 1.62 8.05
N THR A 433 -27.17 0.84 9.00
CA THR A 433 -27.89 0.54 10.26
C THR A 433 -27.09 0.71 11.54
N ASN A 434 -25.78 0.98 11.47
CA ASN A 434 -24.98 1.33 12.63
C ASN A 434 -25.07 2.85 12.92
N PRO A 435 -25.63 3.26 14.07
CA PRO A 435 -25.81 4.66 14.43
C PRO A 435 -24.52 5.49 14.49
N ASP A 436 -23.35 4.86 14.68
CA ASP A 436 -22.06 5.55 14.81
C ASP A 436 -21.41 5.91 13.46
N TYR A 437 -21.87 5.31 12.34
CA TYR A 437 -21.39 5.62 10.97
C TYR A 437 -22.31 6.57 10.20
N ALA A 438 -23.45 6.97 10.79
CA ALA A 438 -24.37 7.94 10.20
C ALA A 438 -23.87 9.39 10.29
N ASP A 439 -22.80 9.64 11.06
CA ASP A 439 -22.24 10.96 11.35
C ASP A 439 -21.14 11.41 10.39
N ASP A 440 -20.68 10.55 9.47
CA ASP A 440 -19.54 10.83 8.62
C ASP A 440 -19.94 10.82 7.13
N SER A 441 -20.53 11.92 6.67
CA SER A 441 -20.86 12.14 5.25
C SER A 441 -19.61 12.08 4.36
N THR A 442 -18.43 12.31 4.93
CA THR A 442 -17.11 12.23 4.30
C THR A 442 -16.72 10.79 4.00
N LYS A 443 -16.99 9.84 4.90
CA LYS A 443 -16.73 8.40 4.67
C LYS A 443 -17.70 7.78 3.66
N LEU A 444 -18.97 8.23 3.60
CA LEU A 444 -19.96 7.77 2.61
C LEU A 444 -19.73 8.37 1.21
N GLN A 445 -19.29 9.64 1.12
CA GLN A 445 -18.81 10.21 -0.14
C GLN A 445 -17.47 9.59 -0.56
N LYS A 446 -16.59 9.22 0.38
CA LYS A 446 -15.39 8.41 0.09
C LYS A 446 -15.77 7.02 -0.44
N PHE A 447 -16.73 6.34 0.18
CA PHE A 447 -17.24 5.05 -0.28
C PHE A 447 -17.84 5.09 -1.69
N LEU A 448 -18.57 6.16 -2.04
CA LEU A 448 -19.20 6.33 -3.36
C LEU A 448 -18.25 6.90 -4.44
N LYS A 449 -17.13 7.52 -4.04
CA LYS A 449 -16.17 8.19 -4.94
C LYS A 449 -14.86 7.38 -5.14
N PHE A 450 -14.51 6.46 -4.25
CA PHE A 450 -13.19 5.81 -4.22
C PHE A 450 -13.18 4.30 -4.48
N GLY A 451 -14.33 3.62 -4.64
CA GLY A 451 -14.35 2.22 -5.10
C GLY A 451 -13.33 1.29 -4.42
N GLY A 452 -13.24 1.34 -3.08
CA GLY A 452 -12.25 0.60 -2.30
C GLY A 452 -12.20 1.12 -0.87
N ILE A 453 -11.92 0.24 0.10
CA ILE A 453 -11.91 0.54 1.54
C ILE A 453 -10.62 1.32 1.88
N VAL A 454 -10.70 2.35 2.74
CA VAL A 454 -9.57 2.71 3.62
C VAL A 454 -9.93 2.17 5.02
N PRO A 455 -9.33 1.05 5.45
CA PRO A 455 -9.37 0.63 6.85
C PRO A 455 -8.27 1.37 7.60
N GLU A 456 -8.55 1.90 8.79
CA GLU A 456 -7.58 2.68 9.58
C GLU A 456 -6.42 1.83 10.18
N GLU A 457 -6.15 0.59 9.72
CA GLU A 457 -5.19 -0.31 10.41
C GLU A 457 -4.37 -1.33 9.55
N SER A 458 -4.12 -1.19 8.22
CA SER A 458 -3.04 -1.91 7.47
C SER A 458 -2.78 -1.42 6.01
N ASP A 459 -1.54 -1.69 5.56
CA ASP A 459 -0.68 -1.05 4.53
C ASP A 459 -0.85 -1.50 3.05
N VAL A 460 -2.08 -1.65 2.52
CA VAL A 460 -2.31 -1.97 1.07
C VAL A 460 -3.37 -1.07 0.43
N ILE A 461 -2.98 -0.26 -0.55
CA ILE A 461 -3.81 0.71 -1.27
C ILE A 461 -3.91 0.30 -2.75
N VAL A 462 -5.10 -0.02 -3.24
CA VAL A 462 -5.31 -0.39 -4.66
C VAL A 462 -6.30 0.56 -5.31
N GLY A 463 -5.87 1.16 -6.42
CA GLY A 463 -6.69 1.98 -7.29
C GLY A 463 -7.58 1.17 -8.24
N ASN A 464 -8.37 1.86 -9.04
CA ASN A 464 -9.35 1.31 -9.97
C ASN A 464 -8.96 1.63 -11.42
N GLU A 465 -9.87 1.44 -12.38
CA GLU A 465 -9.56 1.66 -13.81
C GLU A 465 -9.54 3.14 -14.27
N ALA A 466 -9.47 4.10 -13.33
CA ALA A 466 -9.39 5.53 -13.63
C ALA A 466 -8.12 6.16 -13.05
N ASP A 467 -7.70 7.31 -13.58
CA ASP A 467 -6.59 8.11 -13.01
C ASP A 467 -6.79 8.36 -11.50
N ASN A 468 -5.96 7.77 -10.66
CA ASN A 468 -6.05 7.79 -9.20
C ASN A 468 -4.99 8.68 -8.56
N THR A 469 -5.30 9.15 -7.35
CA THR A 469 -4.29 9.75 -6.46
C THR A 469 -4.30 8.93 -5.17
N LEU A 470 -3.22 8.18 -4.97
CA LEU A 470 -3.06 7.23 -3.88
C LEU A 470 -1.93 7.74 -2.98
N ALA A 471 -2.12 7.66 -1.67
CA ALA A 471 -1.11 8.08 -0.71
C ALA A 471 -1.13 7.13 0.48
N GLY A 472 0.04 6.58 0.81
CA GLY A 472 0.35 5.87 2.04
C GLY A 472 0.40 6.81 3.25
N GLU A 473 0.95 6.34 4.35
CA GLU A 473 1.14 7.03 5.62
C GLU A 473 2.63 6.98 6.05
N GLU A 474 2.97 7.16 7.32
CA GLU A 474 4.37 7.17 7.77
C GLU A 474 4.95 5.75 8.03
N ARG A 475 4.31 4.71 7.51
CA ARG A 475 4.68 3.29 7.67
C ARG A 475 4.83 2.64 6.29
N ASN A 476 5.51 1.50 6.23
CA ASN A 476 5.76 0.76 4.99
C ASN A 476 4.45 0.39 4.26
N ASP A 477 4.18 1.01 3.12
CA ASP A 477 2.94 0.87 2.36
C ASP A 477 3.10 0.08 1.05
N THR A 478 2.08 -0.70 0.66
CA THR A 478 1.98 -1.29 -0.68
C THR A 478 0.89 -0.59 -1.49
N ILE A 479 1.25 0.13 -2.55
CA ILE A 479 0.31 0.96 -3.31
C ILE A 479 0.30 0.59 -4.79
N ALA A 480 -0.86 0.18 -5.32
CA ALA A 480 -1.07 -0.12 -6.73
C ALA A 480 -2.07 0.84 -7.38
N GLY A 481 -1.66 1.49 -8.47
CA GLY A 481 -2.40 2.53 -9.21
C GLY A 481 -3.71 2.06 -9.84
N GLY A 482 -3.74 0.84 -10.38
CA GLY A 482 -4.83 0.40 -11.23
C GLY A 482 -4.71 0.99 -12.65
N LEU A 483 -5.68 0.72 -13.54
CA LEU A 483 -5.59 1.27 -14.90
C LEU A 483 -5.78 2.80 -14.85
N GLY A 484 -4.92 3.58 -15.49
CA GLY A 484 -5.05 5.04 -15.45
C GLY A 484 -3.70 5.74 -15.48
N ASN A 485 -3.72 7.07 -15.41
CA ASN A 485 -2.55 7.90 -15.13
C ASN A 485 -2.57 8.22 -13.63
N ASP A 486 -1.81 7.46 -12.86
CA ASP A 486 -1.88 7.53 -11.40
C ASP A 486 -0.82 8.45 -10.81
N LEU A 487 -1.14 9.00 -9.64
CA LEU A 487 -0.24 9.76 -8.79
C LEU A 487 -0.17 9.05 -7.43
N ILE A 488 0.96 8.43 -7.14
CA ILE A 488 1.17 7.60 -5.96
C ILE A 488 2.14 8.30 -5.02
N PHE A 489 1.88 8.31 -3.71
CA PHE A 489 2.79 8.81 -2.69
C PHE A 489 2.98 7.72 -1.63
N GLY A 490 4.21 7.23 -1.44
CA GLY A 490 4.48 6.27 -0.37
C GLY A 490 4.35 6.89 1.03
N GLN A 491 4.74 8.16 1.17
CA GLN A 491 4.92 8.83 2.46
C GLN A 491 6.09 8.24 3.27
N GLY A 492 6.04 7.99 4.55
CA GLY A 492 7.23 7.50 5.29
C GLY A 492 7.24 5.98 5.38
N GLY A 493 8.40 5.35 5.56
CA GLY A 493 8.51 3.89 5.60
C GLY A 493 9.07 3.33 4.30
N ASP A 494 9.46 2.05 4.33
CA ASP A 494 9.98 1.34 3.16
C ASP A 494 8.80 0.84 2.32
N ASP A 495 8.51 1.52 1.21
CA ASP A 495 7.26 1.35 0.48
C ASP A 495 7.41 0.49 -0.80
N VAL A 496 6.31 -0.15 -1.23
CA VAL A 496 6.17 -0.81 -2.53
C VAL A 496 5.13 -0.08 -3.38
N LEU A 497 5.58 0.65 -4.40
CA LEU A 497 4.72 1.52 -5.20
C LEU A 497 4.63 1.05 -6.66
N ARG A 498 3.42 0.94 -7.23
CA ARG A 498 3.20 0.42 -8.60
C ARG A 498 2.21 1.26 -9.40
N GLY A 499 2.64 1.81 -10.54
CA GLY A 499 1.90 2.87 -11.25
C GLY A 499 1.13 2.51 -12.53
N ASP A 500 0.75 1.27 -12.83
CA ASP A 500 0.30 0.76 -14.16
C ASP A 500 -0.25 1.71 -15.28
N LEU A 501 -1.31 1.33 -16.01
CA LEU A 501 -1.39 1.55 -17.47
C LEU A 501 -1.75 2.99 -17.92
N ASN A 502 -0.71 3.74 -18.34
CA ASN A 502 -0.63 5.01 -19.09
C ASN A 502 -0.13 6.22 -18.26
N ASN A 503 1.12 6.66 -18.50
CA ASN A 503 1.75 7.89 -18.00
C ASN A 503 1.42 8.22 -16.54
N SER A 504 2.05 7.51 -15.62
CA SER A 504 1.96 7.82 -14.21
C SER A 504 2.96 8.92 -13.85
N SER A 505 2.42 10.04 -13.36
CA SER A 505 3.24 11.00 -12.66
C SER A 505 3.47 10.45 -11.27
N GLY A 506 4.46 9.58 -11.10
CA GLY A 506 4.89 9.05 -9.81
C GLY A 506 5.17 10.16 -8.79
N GLY A 507 4.99 9.84 -7.51
CA GLY A 507 5.76 8.79 -6.87
C GLY A 507 6.80 9.49 -6.03
N GLY A 508 6.48 9.76 -4.76
CA GLY A 508 7.43 10.30 -3.80
C GLY A 508 7.05 9.88 -2.38
N SER A 509 7.85 8.99 -1.82
CA SER A 509 7.99 8.78 -0.38
C SER A 509 8.68 9.99 0.27
N VAL A 510 8.41 10.25 1.53
CA VAL A 510 9.05 11.23 2.40
C VAL A 510 10.18 10.55 3.22
N GLY A 511 10.42 9.25 3.01
CA GLY A 511 11.67 8.54 3.33
C GLY A 511 11.47 7.06 3.71
N GLY A 512 12.44 6.21 3.35
CA GLY A 512 12.49 4.74 3.50
C GLY A 512 13.27 4.12 2.34
N ASP A 513 13.72 2.86 2.45
CA ASP A 513 14.36 2.14 1.35
C ASP A 513 13.25 1.54 0.44
N ASP A 514 12.85 2.28 -0.61
CA ASP A 514 11.62 1.99 -1.36
C ASP A 514 11.84 1.07 -2.58
N THR A 515 10.79 0.33 -2.97
CA THR A 515 10.72 -0.37 -4.26
C THR A 515 9.62 0.21 -5.13
N ILE A 516 9.99 0.79 -6.29
CA ILE A 516 9.05 1.54 -7.13
C ILE A 516 9.01 1.00 -8.57
N TYR A 517 7.81 0.68 -9.05
CA TYR A 517 7.50 0.18 -10.39
C TYR A 517 6.70 1.20 -11.21
N GLY A 518 7.28 1.62 -12.34
CA GLY A 518 6.73 2.64 -13.23
C GLY A 518 5.52 2.22 -14.05
N GLY A 519 5.39 0.94 -14.37
CA GLY A 519 4.32 0.43 -15.24
C GLY A 519 4.59 0.64 -16.73
N MET A 520 3.51 0.61 -17.52
CA MET A 520 3.57 0.92 -18.95
C MET A 520 3.26 2.41 -19.16
N GLY A 521 4.18 3.21 -19.70
CA GLY A 521 3.98 4.65 -19.70
C GLY A 521 5.19 5.48 -20.10
N ASN A 522 5.12 6.79 -19.90
CA ASN A 522 6.31 7.62 -19.81
C ASN A 522 6.25 8.23 -18.41
N ASP A 523 6.95 7.59 -17.50
CA ASP A 523 6.69 7.73 -16.07
C ASP A 523 7.69 8.70 -15.44
N ARG A 524 7.32 9.25 -14.29
CA ARG A 524 8.18 10.13 -13.50
C ARG A 524 8.28 9.60 -12.09
N ILE A 525 9.42 9.09 -11.70
CA ILE A 525 9.57 8.37 -10.43
C ILE A 525 10.67 9.00 -9.60
N GLY A 526 10.41 9.26 -8.32
CA GLY A 526 11.41 9.74 -7.35
C GLY A 526 11.44 8.85 -6.11
N GLY A 527 12.58 8.21 -5.84
CA GLY A 527 12.82 7.38 -4.65
C GLY A 527 12.86 8.17 -3.34
N LYS A 528 13.53 9.33 -3.37
CA LYS A 528 13.57 10.34 -2.29
C LYS A 528 14.68 10.08 -1.29
N ALA A 529 14.42 9.50 -0.13
CA ALA A 529 15.43 9.39 0.91
C ALA A 529 15.48 7.96 1.43
N GLY A 530 16.59 7.27 1.20
CA GLY A 530 16.73 5.83 1.41
C GLY A 530 17.49 5.22 0.24
N ASN A 531 17.78 3.92 0.32
CA ASN A 531 18.41 3.17 -0.76
C ASN A 531 17.33 2.54 -1.62
N ASP A 532 16.96 3.22 -2.69
CA ASP A 532 15.76 2.90 -3.43
C ASP A 532 16.04 1.95 -4.61
N LEU A 533 15.10 1.06 -4.89
CA LEU A 533 15.08 0.20 -6.07
C LEU A 533 13.99 0.67 -7.04
N ILE A 534 14.38 1.27 -8.16
CA ILE A 534 13.47 1.94 -9.09
C ILE A 534 13.47 1.27 -10.46
N PHE A 535 12.29 0.82 -10.90
CA PHE A 535 12.03 0.26 -12.22
C PHE A 535 11.18 1.23 -13.06
N GLY A 536 11.72 1.75 -14.15
CA GLY A 536 10.96 2.57 -15.11
C GLY A 536 10.00 1.76 -15.98
N GLU A 537 10.27 0.46 -16.14
CA GLU A 537 9.46 -0.49 -16.89
C GLU A 537 9.28 -0.15 -18.37
N ALA A 538 8.15 0.37 -18.86
CA ALA A 538 7.95 0.51 -20.31
C ALA A 538 7.53 1.90 -20.77
N GLY A 539 8.49 2.78 -21.05
CA GLY A 539 8.42 3.70 -22.17
C GLY A 539 9.48 4.80 -22.21
N LYS A 540 9.23 6.01 -21.71
CA LYS A 540 10.29 7.06 -21.71
C LYS A 540 10.30 7.78 -20.40
N ASP A 541 10.97 7.15 -19.48
CA ASP A 541 10.79 7.35 -18.07
C ASP A 541 11.84 8.34 -17.56
N ARG A 542 11.50 8.98 -16.44
CA ARG A 542 12.40 9.89 -15.74
C ARG A 542 12.49 9.43 -14.31
N LEU A 543 13.64 8.86 -13.95
CA LEU A 543 13.88 8.24 -12.66
C LEU A 543 14.87 9.09 -11.87
N TRP A 544 14.56 9.36 -10.61
CA TRP A 544 15.42 10.03 -9.63
C TRP A 544 15.55 9.15 -8.39
N GLY A 545 16.75 8.67 -8.07
CA GLY A 545 17.03 8.02 -6.78
C GLY A 545 16.97 9.02 -5.62
N ASP A 546 17.44 10.25 -5.88
CA ASP A 546 17.51 11.35 -4.91
C ASP A 546 18.57 11.14 -3.82
N ALA A 547 18.30 10.52 -2.67
CA ALA A 547 19.22 10.48 -1.54
C ALA A 547 19.35 9.09 -0.88
N GLY A 548 20.25 8.29 -1.40
CA GLY A 548 20.84 7.12 -0.76
C GLY A 548 21.68 6.36 -1.78
N ASP A 549 22.04 5.11 -1.49
CA ASP A 549 22.74 4.26 -2.45
C ASP A 549 21.69 3.54 -3.33
N ASP A 550 21.26 4.18 -4.41
CA ASP A 550 20.07 3.77 -5.18
C ASP A 550 20.38 2.82 -6.34
N THR A 551 19.43 1.97 -6.73
CA THR A 551 19.50 1.10 -7.92
C THR A 551 18.41 1.46 -8.92
N LEU A 552 18.80 1.93 -10.11
CA LEU A 552 17.89 2.42 -11.15
C LEU A 552 17.93 1.53 -12.40
N ILE A 553 16.76 1.06 -12.85
CA ILE A 553 16.55 0.26 -14.06
C ILE A 553 15.61 1.02 -14.99
N GLY A 554 16.11 1.49 -16.14
CA GLY A 554 15.35 2.32 -17.08
C GLY A 554 14.16 1.61 -17.72
N GLY A 555 14.36 0.36 -18.18
CA GLY A 555 13.31 -0.40 -18.85
C GLY A 555 13.20 -0.09 -20.35
N LEU A 556 12.10 -0.49 -20.99
CA LEU A 556 11.85 -0.33 -22.42
C LEU A 556 11.63 1.14 -22.82
N GLY A 557 12.69 1.87 -23.07
CA GLY A 557 12.74 2.86 -24.13
C GLY A 557 13.93 3.80 -24.05
N ASN A 558 13.69 5.09 -23.85
CA ASN A 558 14.78 6.06 -23.89
C ASN A 558 14.70 6.92 -22.66
N ASP A 559 15.29 6.40 -21.59
CA ASP A 559 15.00 6.84 -20.24
C ASP A 559 16.02 7.85 -19.75
N SER A 560 15.62 8.58 -18.72
CA SER A 560 16.39 9.66 -18.12
C SER A 560 16.62 9.36 -16.65
N LEU A 561 17.84 8.93 -16.31
CA LEU A 561 18.19 8.42 -14.98
C LEU A 561 19.03 9.44 -14.22
N ASN A 562 18.71 9.66 -12.96
CA ASN A 562 19.47 10.49 -12.04
C ASN A 562 19.62 9.73 -10.72
N GLY A 563 20.84 9.35 -10.36
CA GLY A 563 21.08 8.61 -9.11
C GLY A 563 20.93 9.51 -7.90
N GLY A 564 21.43 10.75 -7.98
CA GLY A 564 21.36 11.69 -6.89
C GLY A 564 22.55 11.58 -5.96
N ALA A 565 22.29 11.34 -4.68
CA ALA A 565 23.23 11.51 -3.57
C ALA A 565 23.53 10.21 -2.83
N GLY A 566 24.18 9.26 -3.47
CA GLY A 566 24.94 8.23 -2.79
C GLY A 566 25.89 7.57 -3.77
N LYS A 567 26.07 6.26 -3.60
CA LYS A 567 26.71 5.38 -4.56
C LYS A 567 25.65 4.61 -5.31
N ASP A 568 25.37 5.10 -6.50
CA ASP A 568 24.19 4.65 -7.24
C ASP A 568 24.59 3.58 -8.27
N VAL A 569 23.70 2.63 -8.53
CA VAL A 569 23.87 1.56 -9.52
C VAL A 569 22.87 1.75 -10.65
N PHE A 570 23.36 1.91 -11.87
CA PHE A 570 22.53 2.00 -13.08
C PHE A 570 22.61 0.68 -13.85
N VAL A 571 21.49 -0.04 -13.92
CA VAL A 571 21.45 -1.38 -14.52
C VAL A 571 21.10 -1.28 -16.01
N LEU A 572 21.92 -1.89 -16.86
CA LEU A 572 21.70 -1.95 -18.30
C LEU A 572 21.15 -3.32 -18.72
N LYS A 573 20.14 -3.31 -19.59
CA LYS A 573 19.54 -4.51 -20.18
C LYS A 573 19.51 -4.42 -21.71
N LEU A 574 19.48 -5.59 -22.36
CA LEU A 574 19.56 -5.68 -23.82
C LEU A 574 18.21 -5.32 -24.47
N ASN A 575 18.25 -4.54 -25.55
CA ASN A 575 17.09 -4.13 -26.36
C ASN A 575 16.05 -3.24 -25.65
N GLU A 576 16.41 -2.67 -24.51
CA GLU A 576 15.55 -1.76 -23.77
C GLU A 576 15.55 -0.34 -24.36
N GLY A 577 16.70 0.09 -24.89
CA GLY A 577 16.81 1.22 -25.80
C GLY A 577 18.09 1.99 -25.52
N THR A 578 18.03 3.31 -25.38
CA THR A 578 19.25 4.09 -25.09
C THR A 578 18.99 5.08 -23.98
N ASP A 579 19.48 4.73 -22.79
CA ASP A 579 19.23 5.51 -21.58
C ASP A 579 20.27 6.60 -21.40
N LYS A 580 19.87 7.62 -20.65
CA LYS A 580 20.72 8.76 -20.37
C LYS A 580 20.84 8.99 -18.87
N VAL A 581 22.06 8.84 -18.35
CA VAL A 581 22.40 9.13 -16.96
C VAL A 581 22.91 10.56 -16.86
N PHE A 582 22.31 11.37 -15.98
CA PHE A 582 22.55 12.82 -15.94
C PHE A 582 23.67 13.28 -14.99
N ASP A 583 24.00 12.46 -14.00
CA ASP A 583 24.83 12.88 -12.86
C ASP A 583 25.88 11.84 -12.42
N PHE A 584 26.13 10.81 -13.24
CA PHE A 584 27.08 9.74 -12.97
C PHE A 584 28.44 10.24 -12.44
N LYS A 585 28.77 9.85 -11.21
CA LYS A 585 30.00 10.16 -10.49
C LYS A 585 30.96 8.98 -10.59
N VAL A 586 31.99 9.13 -11.42
CA VAL A 586 33.02 8.10 -11.68
C VAL A 586 33.71 7.55 -10.43
N ASP A 587 33.76 8.29 -9.31
CA ASP A 587 34.43 7.82 -8.09
C ASP A 587 33.48 7.08 -7.12
N ASP A 588 32.16 7.13 -7.35
CA ASP A 588 31.13 6.65 -6.40
C ASP A 588 30.14 5.66 -7.06
N ASP A 589 29.67 5.95 -8.28
CA ASP A 589 28.57 5.23 -8.94
C ASP A 589 29.07 4.07 -9.82
N LEU A 590 28.19 3.10 -10.07
CA LEU A 590 28.45 1.89 -10.85
C LEU A 590 27.46 1.73 -12.02
N ILE A 591 27.94 1.11 -13.11
CA ILE A 591 27.10 0.62 -14.21
C ILE A 591 27.04 -0.90 -14.12
N ASP A 592 25.85 -1.45 -13.92
CA ASP A 592 25.66 -2.89 -13.90
C ASP A 592 25.35 -3.40 -15.31
N ILE A 593 26.19 -4.32 -15.80
CA ILE A 593 26.06 -4.98 -17.10
C ILE A 593 25.82 -6.49 -16.98
N THR A 594 25.64 -7.02 -15.77
CA THR A 594 25.38 -8.45 -15.52
C THR A 594 24.20 -8.95 -16.36
N ASN A 595 23.13 -8.16 -16.43
CA ASN A 595 21.91 -8.45 -17.21
C ASN A 595 22.07 -8.34 -18.74
N LEU A 596 23.24 -7.94 -19.24
CA LEU A 596 23.52 -7.97 -20.68
C LEU A 596 23.98 -9.37 -21.14
N GLY A 597 24.38 -10.25 -20.21
CA GLY A 597 24.93 -11.57 -20.54
C GLY A 597 26.26 -11.50 -21.29
N VAL A 598 26.97 -10.37 -21.18
CA VAL A 598 28.27 -10.12 -21.84
C VAL A 598 29.32 -9.63 -20.86
N GLY A 599 30.59 -9.83 -21.20
CA GLY A 599 31.70 -9.31 -20.41
C GLY A 599 31.99 -7.84 -20.71
N LEU A 600 32.80 -7.21 -19.86
CA LEU A 600 33.30 -5.85 -20.08
C LEU A 600 34.07 -5.69 -21.41
N GLU A 601 34.65 -6.78 -21.92
CA GLU A 601 35.34 -6.79 -23.21
C GLU A 601 34.44 -6.64 -24.44
N ASP A 602 33.13 -6.88 -24.28
CA ASP A 602 32.16 -6.88 -25.38
C ASP A 602 31.49 -5.51 -25.57
N ILE A 603 31.65 -4.60 -24.61
CA ILE A 603 31.15 -3.22 -24.70
C ILE A 603 32.22 -2.25 -25.20
N ASP A 604 31.83 -1.35 -26.09
CA ASP A 604 32.66 -0.27 -26.63
C ASP A 604 32.24 1.06 -26.00
N ILE A 605 33.16 1.73 -25.30
CA ILE A 605 32.93 3.06 -24.72
C ILE A 605 33.59 4.13 -25.59
N THR A 606 32.81 5.09 -26.08
CA THR A 606 33.30 6.16 -26.95
C THR A 606 32.92 7.55 -26.42
N GLN A 607 33.73 8.56 -26.76
CA GLN A 607 33.43 9.94 -26.38
C GLN A 607 32.66 10.67 -27.49
N GLU A 608 31.46 11.15 -27.16
CA GLU A 608 30.68 12.04 -28.02
C GLU A 608 30.50 13.42 -27.38
N GLY A 609 31.22 14.42 -27.89
CA GLY A 609 31.16 15.77 -27.34
C GLY A 609 31.74 15.83 -25.93
N LYS A 610 30.88 15.89 -24.91
CA LYS A 610 31.25 15.82 -23.49
C LYS A 610 30.75 14.54 -22.80
N ASP A 611 29.98 13.72 -23.50
CA ASP A 611 29.28 12.58 -22.93
C ASP A 611 30.02 11.29 -23.30
N ALA A 612 30.03 10.32 -22.40
CA ALA A 612 30.52 8.98 -22.70
C ALA A 612 29.34 8.14 -23.21
N VAL A 613 29.53 7.44 -24.32
CA VAL A 613 28.51 6.59 -24.95
C VAL A 613 28.98 5.15 -24.86
N ILE A 614 28.18 4.32 -24.22
CA ILE A 614 28.39 2.88 -24.09
C ILE A 614 27.62 2.20 -25.22
N THR A 615 28.30 1.36 -25.98
CA THR A 615 27.74 0.67 -27.14
C THR A 615 27.99 -0.83 -27.06
N LEU A 616 27.01 -1.62 -27.47
CA LEU A 616 27.09 -3.08 -27.60
C LEU A 616 26.69 -3.46 -29.03
N ASP A 617 27.52 -4.23 -29.71
CA ASP A 617 27.33 -4.62 -31.13
C ASP A 617 27.07 -3.44 -32.11
N GLY A 618 27.54 -2.25 -31.75
CA GLY A 618 27.40 -1.02 -32.54
C GLY A 618 26.06 -0.31 -32.40
N ALA A 619 25.24 -0.68 -31.42
CA ALA A 619 24.09 0.09 -30.94
C ALA A 619 24.42 0.81 -29.63
N ASP A 620 23.92 2.02 -29.45
CA ASP A 620 24.07 2.80 -28.22
C ASP A 620 23.10 2.25 -27.18
N ILE A 621 23.62 1.82 -26.02
CA ILE A 621 22.81 1.29 -24.91
C ILE A 621 22.69 2.28 -23.76
N ALA A 622 23.72 3.11 -23.52
CA ALA A 622 23.66 4.15 -22.50
C ALA A 622 24.53 5.37 -22.85
N ILE A 623 24.11 6.54 -22.37
CA ILE A 623 24.82 7.82 -22.50
C ILE A 623 25.03 8.41 -21.10
N LEU A 624 26.29 8.50 -20.67
CA LEU A 624 26.66 9.16 -19.42
C LEU A 624 26.98 10.64 -19.70
N GLN A 625 26.09 11.52 -19.26
CA GLN A 625 26.18 12.94 -19.57
C GLN A 625 27.34 13.63 -18.85
N ASP A 626 28.06 14.49 -19.58
CA ASP A 626 29.19 15.27 -19.06
C ASP A 626 30.32 14.40 -18.43
N VAL A 627 30.32 13.08 -18.70
CA VAL A 627 31.36 12.12 -18.29
C VAL A 627 32.43 11.96 -19.37
N ASN A 628 33.69 11.93 -18.94
CA ASN A 628 34.81 11.65 -19.83
C ASN A 628 34.96 10.13 -20.00
N ALA A 629 34.89 9.61 -21.23
CA ALA A 629 35.04 8.19 -21.49
C ALA A 629 36.40 7.63 -21.01
N ASP A 630 37.46 8.44 -21.08
CA ASP A 630 38.81 8.04 -20.63
C ASP A 630 38.95 7.96 -19.09
N SER A 631 37.95 8.41 -18.31
CA SER A 631 37.97 8.29 -16.85
C SER A 631 37.29 7.02 -16.32
N LEU A 632 36.54 6.30 -17.15
CA LEU A 632 35.92 5.04 -16.75
C LEU A 632 36.96 3.90 -16.73
N SER A 633 36.82 2.98 -15.77
CA SER A 633 37.66 1.80 -15.59
C SER A 633 36.82 0.58 -15.21
N GLU A 634 37.43 -0.61 -15.11
CA GLU A 634 36.75 -1.84 -14.68
C GLU A 634 36.03 -1.66 -13.32
N ASP A 635 36.59 -0.83 -12.42
CA ASP A 635 35.99 -0.54 -11.11
C ASP A 635 34.65 0.22 -11.19
N ASN A 636 34.28 0.76 -12.37
CA ASN A 636 33.01 1.45 -12.60
C ASN A 636 31.90 0.53 -13.07
N PHE A 637 32.17 -0.77 -13.22
CA PHE A 637 31.23 -1.72 -13.77
C PHE A 637 31.03 -2.92 -12.83
N VAL A 638 29.78 -3.35 -12.72
CA VAL A 638 29.42 -4.66 -12.19
C VAL A 638 29.24 -5.57 -13.39
N SER A 639 30.03 -6.64 -13.50
CA SER A 639 29.95 -7.60 -14.60
C SER A 639 30.08 -9.01 -14.06
N ASP A 640 29.28 -9.92 -14.59
CA ASP A 640 29.42 -11.34 -14.27
C ASP A 640 30.30 -11.97 -15.35
N ASP A 641 31.53 -12.34 -14.99
CA ASP A 641 32.47 -13.02 -15.89
C ASP A 641 32.01 -14.47 -16.21
N SER A 642 30.82 -14.89 -15.77
CA SER A 642 30.17 -16.21 -15.96
C SER A 642 29.24 -16.23 -17.17
N SER A 643 29.80 -16.13 -18.38
CA SER A 643 29.04 -16.22 -19.63
C SER A 643 28.49 -17.63 -19.95
N GLY A 644 27.56 -18.16 -19.16
CA GLY A 644 26.87 -19.43 -19.42
C GLY A 644 25.39 -19.38 -19.04
N LEU A 645 24.52 -19.95 -19.87
CA LEU A 645 23.13 -20.20 -19.49
C LEU A 645 23.12 -21.24 -18.37
N SER A 646 22.75 -20.88 -17.15
CA SER A 646 22.65 -21.81 -16.01
C SER A 646 21.44 -21.49 -15.16
N PHE A 647 20.92 -22.50 -14.48
CA PHE A 647 19.93 -22.30 -13.44
C PHE A 647 20.55 -21.63 -12.20
N PRO A 648 19.74 -20.98 -11.35
CA PRO A 648 20.19 -20.44 -10.08
C PRO A 648 20.99 -21.48 -9.30
N GLU A 649 22.10 -21.05 -8.69
CA GLU A 649 22.93 -21.90 -7.86
C GLU A 649 22.23 -22.17 -6.51
N PRO A 650 22.18 -23.43 -6.04
CA PRO A 650 21.60 -23.76 -4.75
C PRO A 650 22.32 -23.08 -3.58
N THR A 651 21.57 -22.68 -2.56
CA THR A 651 22.08 -21.85 -1.46
C THR A 651 22.50 -22.64 -0.22
N GLY A 652 22.12 -23.92 -0.14
CA GLY A 652 22.35 -24.77 1.04
C GLY A 652 23.80 -25.21 1.23
N GLU A 653 24.07 -25.88 2.37
CA GLU A 653 25.42 -26.26 2.77
C GLU A 653 26.08 -27.34 1.89
N TYR A 654 25.27 -28.12 1.16
CA TYR A 654 25.75 -29.25 0.36
C TYR A 654 25.74 -28.93 -1.13
N SER A 655 26.73 -29.44 -1.86
CA SER A 655 26.58 -29.59 -3.31
C SER A 655 25.52 -30.64 -3.63
N VAL A 656 25.00 -30.64 -4.85
CA VAL A 656 23.88 -31.51 -5.24
C VAL A 656 24.35 -32.68 -6.11
N GLY A 657 23.95 -33.90 -5.74
CA GLY A 657 24.06 -35.08 -6.57
C GLY A 657 22.70 -35.46 -7.17
N THR A 658 22.70 -36.09 -8.35
CA THR A 658 21.46 -36.61 -8.95
C THR A 658 21.59 -38.06 -9.45
N ALA A 659 20.47 -38.79 -9.45
CA ALA A 659 20.36 -40.14 -10.00
C ALA A 659 18.93 -40.42 -10.48
N ASP A 660 18.79 -41.24 -11.54
CA ASP A 660 17.49 -41.69 -12.05
C ASP A 660 17.22 -43.16 -11.68
N TYR A 661 15.99 -43.44 -11.28
CA TYR A 661 15.47 -44.76 -10.97
C TYR A 661 14.29 -45.11 -11.86
N TYR A 662 14.04 -46.41 -12.00
CA TYR A 662 12.92 -46.96 -12.75
C TYR A 662 12.26 -48.04 -11.92
N PHE A 663 10.96 -47.88 -11.71
CA PHE A 663 10.14 -48.79 -10.92
C PHE A 663 9.00 -49.35 -11.76
N GLN A 664 8.63 -50.60 -11.46
CA GLN A 664 7.53 -51.30 -12.10
C GLN A 664 6.68 -51.96 -11.03
N ASP A 665 5.45 -51.47 -10.89
CA ASP A 665 4.45 -52.00 -9.98
C ASP A 665 3.75 -53.19 -10.64
N LEU A 666 4.28 -54.38 -10.35
CA LEU A 666 3.76 -55.64 -10.91
C LEU A 666 2.39 -56.05 -10.35
N GLU A 667 1.91 -55.37 -9.31
CA GLU A 667 0.62 -55.68 -8.67
C GLU A 667 -0.52 -54.80 -9.19
N ARG A 668 -0.20 -53.65 -9.80
CA ARG A 668 -1.17 -52.72 -10.39
C ARG A 668 -1.17 -52.74 -11.92
N GLU A 669 -2.37 -52.85 -12.49
CA GLU A 669 -2.59 -52.74 -13.95
C GLU A 669 -2.51 -51.27 -14.39
N GLU A 670 -1.98 -51.01 -15.58
CA GLU A 670 -1.94 -49.67 -16.17
C GLU A 670 -3.30 -49.30 -16.79
N ILE A 671 -4.02 -48.38 -16.14
CA ILE A 671 -5.41 -48.06 -16.48
C ILE A 671 -5.54 -47.09 -17.67
N TYR A 672 -4.44 -46.49 -18.12
CA TYR A 672 -4.43 -45.53 -19.21
C TYR A 672 -4.14 -46.14 -20.59
N THR A 673 -3.97 -47.47 -20.67
CA THR A 673 -3.78 -48.20 -21.92
C THR A 673 -4.92 -49.19 -22.21
N GLU A 674 -5.05 -49.60 -23.48
CA GLU A 674 -5.97 -50.69 -23.87
C GLU A 674 -5.34 -52.08 -23.68
N ASP A 675 -4.07 -52.18 -23.25
CA ASP A 675 -3.37 -53.45 -23.07
C ASP A 675 -3.55 -53.95 -21.62
N PRO A 676 -4.40 -54.98 -21.38
CA PRO A 676 -4.69 -55.45 -20.03
C PRO A 676 -3.53 -56.23 -19.39
N ASP A 677 -2.44 -56.48 -20.13
CA ASP A 677 -1.22 -57.12 -19.62
C ASP A 677 -0.14 -56.08 -19.24
N ASP A 678 -0.43 -54.77 -19.35
CA ASP A 678 0.50 -53.69 -19.00
C ASP A 678 0.41 -53.33 -17.51
N ASN A 679 1.57 -53.18 -16.88
CA ASN A 679 1.69 -52.87 -15.45
C ASN A 679 2.07 -51.40 -15.27
N ARG A 680 1.71 -50.81 -14.13
CA ARG A 680 2.07 -49.42 -13.85
C ARG A 680 3.60 -49.29 -13.71
N GLU A 681 4.18 -48.35 -14.44
CA GLU A 681 5.62 -48.10 -14.48
C GLU A 681 5.89 -46.63 -14.20
N LEU A 682 7.00 -46.33 -13.53
CA LEU A 682 7.38 -44.97 -13.14
C LEU A 682 8.88 -44.77 -13.38
N THR A 683 9.23 -43.56 -13.80
CA THR A 683 10.60 -43.07 -13.75
C THR A 683 10.70 -42.02 -12.65
N VAL A 684 11.78 -42.06 -11.90
CA VAL A 684 11.97 -41.24 -10.71
C VAL A 684 13.32 -40.57 -10.77
N LYS A 685 13.36 -39.26 -10.64
CA LYS A 685 14.57 -38.47 -10.53
C LYS A 685 14.82 -38.14 -9.07
N VAL A 686 16.05 -38.34 -8.61
CA VAL A 686 16.43 -38.08 -7.21
C VAL A 686 17.52 -37.03 -7.17
N TRP A 687 17.35 -36.04 -6.31
CA TRP A 687 18.38 -35.09 -5.90
C TRP A 687 18.74 -35.34 -4.44
N TYR A 688 20.04 -35.26 -4.12
CA TYR A 688 20.53 -35.59 -2.78
C TYR A 688 21.80 -34.81 -2.43
N PRO A 689 22.11 -34.67 -1.12
CA PRO A 689 23.29 -33.95 -0.68
C PRO A 689 24.59 -34.69 -1.05
N THR A 690 25.60 -33.98 -1.55
CA THR A 690 26.96 -34.50 -1.80
C THR A 690 28.04 -33.51 -1.35
N GLU A 691 29.20 -34.03 -0.96
CA GLU A 691 30.39 -33.20 -0.68
C GLU A 691 31.24 -32.93 -1.93
N ILE A 692 30.85 -33.49 -3.09
CA ILE A 692 31.58 -33.30 -4.34
C ILE A 692 31.08 -32.03 -5.02
N SER A 693 31.97 -31.07 -5.23
CA SER A 693 31.65 -29.79 -5.89
C SER A 693 32.19 -29.69 -7.32
N GLU A 694 32.85 -30.73 -7.84
CA GLU A 694 33.38 -30.77 -9.21
C GLU A 694 33.04 -32.10 -9.90
N GLY A 695 32.40 -32.07 -11.07
CA GLY A 695 31.98 -33.28 -11.78
C GLY A 695 31.29 -33.00 -13.13
N GLU A 696 30.82 -34.07 -13.78
CA GLU A 696 29.93 -33.97 -14.94
C GLU A 696 28.52 -33.69 -14.42
N THR A 697 28.00 -32.51 -14.74
CA THR A 697 26.64 -32.09 -14.37
C THR A 697 25.60 -32.72 -15.29
N ALA A 698 24.39 -32.89 -14.77
CA ALA A 698 23.27 -33.35 -15.57
C ALA A 698 22.85 -32.26 -16.58
N PRO A 699 22.49 -32.65 -17.82
CA PRO A 699 21.76 -31.73 -18.69
C PRO A 699 20.36 -31.51 -18.12
N TYR A 700 19.82 -30.30 -18.28
CA TYR A 700 18.47 -29.98 -17.81
C TYR A 700 17.41 -30.84 -18.50
N LEU A 701 17.40 -30.87 -19.84
CA LEU A 701 16.59 -31.79 -20.64
C LEU A 701 17.47 -32.87 -21.29
N SER A 702 16.92 -34.08 -21.42
CA SER A 702 17.53 -35.10 -22.31
C SER A 702 17.40 -34.69 -23.78
N GLU A 703 18.29 -35.19 -24.64
CA GLU A 703 18.23 -34.91 -26.09
C GLU A 703 16.89 -35.34 -26.69
N GLU A 704 16.35 -36.48 -26.24
CA GLU A 704 15.04 -36.98 -26.61
C GLU A 704 13.92 -36.01 -26.19
N LEU A 705 13.97 -35.49 -24.97
CA LEU A 705 12.96 -34.55 -24.46
C LEU A 705 13.03 -33.21 -25.18
N SER A 706 14.25 -32.69 -25.45
CA SER A 706 14.44 -31.48 -26.25
C SER A 706 13.85 -31.61 -27.66
N ARG A 707 13.97 -32.77 -28.32
CA ARG A 707 13.38 -32.99 -29.66
C ARG A 707 11.86 -32.83 -29.65
N GLU A 708 11.22 -33.47 -28.69
CA GLU A 708 9.77 -33.52 -28.65
C GLU A 708 9.16 -32.20 -28.18
N LEU A 709 9.83 -31.47 -27.27
CA LEU A 709 9.37 -30.17 -26.79
C LEU A 709 9.64 -29.01 -27.77
N ALA A 710 10.59 -29.14 -28.71
CA ALA A 710 11.03 -28.06 -29.60
C ALA A 710 9.87 -27.35 -30.32
N SER A 711 8.90 -28.12 -30.82
CA SER A 711 7.75 -27.56 -31.53
C SER A 711 6.82 -26.72 -30.64
N GLY A 712 6.73 -27.04 -29.35
CA GLY A 712 5.99 -26.26 -28.36
C GLY A 712 6.61 -24.89 -28.13
N PHE A 713 7.94 -24.79 -28.24
CA PHE A 713 8.70 -23.55 -28.15
C PHE A 713 8.89 -22.81 -29.48
N GLY A 714 8.25 -23.27 -30.57
CA GLY A 714 8.40 -22.66 -31.90
C GLY A 714 9.78 -22.86 -32.55
N LEU A 715 10.61 -23.75 -31.99
CA LEU A 715 11.97 -24.04 -32.43
C LEU A 715 12.05 -25.31 -33.29
N SER A 716 13.11 -25.45 -34.07
CA SER A 716 13.46 -26.75 -34.64
C SER A 716 14.09 -27.68 -33.60
N GLU A 717 13.97 -28.99 -33.81
CA GLU A 717 14.59 -30.00 -32.93
C GLU A 717 16.08 -29.72 -32.71
N GLU A 718 16.83 -29.40 -33.78
CA GLU A 718 18.26 -29.12 -33.67
C GLU A 718 18.57 -27.82 -32.92
N GLU A 719 17.72 -26.80 -33.00
CA GLU A 719 17.92 -25.54 -32.28
C GLU A 719 17.78 -25.73 -30.77
N LEU A 720 16.70 -26.38 -30.31
CA LEU A 720 16.50 -26.58 -28.87
C LEU A 720 17.54 -27.53 -28.27
N ILE A 721 17.99 -28.55 -29.00
CA ILE A 721 19.06 -29.44 -28.55
C ILE A 721 20.38 -28.68 -28.34
N GLU A 722 20.74 -27.76 -29.26
CA GLU A 722 22.00 -27.01 -29.13
C GLU A 722 21.92 -25.91 -28.07
N LEU A 723 20.75 -25.32 -27.84
CA LEU A 723 20.53 -24.38 -26.73
C LEU A 723 20.56 -25.11 -25.39
N ASN A 724 19.84 -26.23 -25.25
CA ASN A 724 19.81 -27.01 -24.01
C ASN A 724 21.18 -27.59 -23.62
N LYS A 725 22.11 -27.79 -24.56
CA LYS A 725 23.51 -28.16 -24.22
C LYS A 725 24.29 -27.08 -23.49
N GLN A 726 23.84 -25.84 -23.60
CA GLN A 726 24.44 -24.70 -22.92
C GLN A 726 23.85 -24.54 -21.51
N ILE A 727 22.64 -25.05 -21.29
CA ILE A 727 21.93 -25.02 -20.01
C ILE A 727 22.36 -26.21 -19.16
N SER A 728 23.17 -25.93 -18.14
CA SER A 728 23.61 -26.96 -17.18
C SER A 728 22.82 -26.83 -15.89
N THR A 729 22.49 -27.97 -15.26
CA THR A 729 22.02 -27.97 -13.87
C THR A 729 23.22 -28.01 -12.92
N ASN A 730 22.98 -27.81 -11.62
CA ASN A 730 24.03 -27.84 -10.59
C ASN A 730 24.29 -29.25 -10.06
N SER A 731 23.46 -30.21 -10.46
CA SER A 731 23.51 -31.61 -10.03
C SER A 731 24.60 -32.44 -10.69
N ILE A 732 25.44 -33.07 -9.88
CA ILE A 732 26.48 -33.98 -10.35
C ILE A 732 25.92 -35.41 -10.49
N ILE A 733 26.05 -35.97 -11.69
CA ILE A 733 25.51 -37.30 -12.02
C ILE A 733 26.20 -38.38 -11.17
N ASN A 734 25.41 -39.15 -10.41
CA ASN A 734 25.85 -40.28 -9.59
C ASN A 734 27.02 -39.94 -8.63
N ALA A 735 27.05 -38.72 -8.09
CA ALA A 735 27.96 -38.36 -7.02
C ALA A 735 27.70 -39.23 -5.77
N PRO A 736 28.71 -39.54 -4.94
CA PRO A 736 28.45 -40.19 -3.66
C PRO A 736 27.59 -39.30 -2.77
N VAL A 737 26.58 -39.87 -2.11
CA VAL A 737 25.80 -39.17 -1.08
C VAL A 737 26.74 -38.75 0.06
N ALA A 738 26.56 -37.54 0.59
CA ALA A 738 27.34 -37.03 1.71
C ALA A 738 27.25 -37.95 2.96
N ASP A 739 28.31 -37.94 3.76
CA ASP A 739 28.45 -38.76 4.96
C ASP A 739 28.16 -37.93 6.22
N THR A 740 26.98 -38.12 6.80
CA THR A 740 26.51 -37.46 8.03
C THR A 740 26.37 -38.43 9.20
N GLU A 741 26.21 -37.90 10.43
CA GLU A 741 25.91 -38.72 11.61
C GLU A 741 24.44 -39.22 11.65
N SER A 742 23.54 -38.56 10.91
CA SER A 742 22.11 -38.86 10.77
C SER A 742 21.72 -39.15 9.33
N ASP A 743 20.67 -39.95 9.14
CA ASP A 743 20.05 -40.18 7.82
C ASP A 743 19.27 -38.93 7.37
N TYR A 744 19.03 -38.78 6.08
CA TYR A 744 18.40 -37.58 5.49
C TYR A 744 16.88 -37.73 5.36
N PRO A 745 16.08 -36.74 5.79
CA PRO A 745 14.64 -36.73 5.53
C PRO A 745 14.33 -36.80 4.03
N VAL A 746 13.20 -37.39 3.68
CA VAL A 746 12.83 -37.65 2.28
C VAL A 746 11.64 -36.79 1.89
N LEU A 747 11.75 -36.08 0.76
CA LEU A 747 10.66 -35.32 0.16
C LEU A 747 10.23 -35.97 -1.14
N LEU A 748 8.99 -36.43 -1.25
CA LEU A 748 8.41 -36.82 -2.53
C LEU A 748 7.88 -35.59 -3.26
N PHE A 749 8.12 -35.52 -4.57
CA PHE A 749 7.64 -34.44 -5.43
C PHE A 749 6.82 -35.00 -6.60
N SER A 750 5.54 -34.60 -6.67
CA SER A 750 4.70 -34.79 -7.86
C SER A 750 4.61 -33.51 -8.70
N HIS A 751 4.94 -33.61 -10.00
CA HIS A 751 4.86 -32.48 -10.94
C HIS A 751 3.42 -32.23 -11.43
N GLY A 752 3.21 -31.11 -12.13
CA GLY A 752 1.91 -30.74 -12.69
C GLY A 752 1.35 -31.69 -13.76
N PHE A 753 0.09 -31.49 -14.13
CA PHE A 753 -0.50 -32.23 -15.24
C PHE A 753 0.06 -31.73 -16.58
N GLY A 754 0.48 -32.64 -17.45
CA GLY A 754 1.01 -32.24 -18.75
C GLY A 754 2.37 -31.52 -18.70
N THR A 755 3.10 -31.60 -17.58
CA THR A 755 4.49 -31.15 -17.45
C THR A 755 5.45 -32.35 -17.24
N PRO A 756 6.72 -32.26 -17.67
CA PRO A 756 7.77 -33.22 -17.30
C PRO A 756 8.30 -32.94 -15.89
N SER A 757 8.86 -33.97 -15.25
CA SER A 757 9.53 -33.88 -13.93
C SER A 757 10.70 -32.89 -13.88
N GLU A 758 11.35 -32.67 -15.03
CA GLU A 758 12.50 -31.80 -15.18
C GLU A 758 12.19 -30.34 -14.88
N PHE A 759 10.94 -29.90 -15.02
CA PHE A 759 10.52 -28.51 -14.74
C PHE A 759 10.39 -28.18 -13.24
N THR A 760 11.02 -28.98 -12.38
CA THR A 760 11.06 -28.81 -10.93
C THR A 760 12.49 -29.01 -10.40
N THR A 761 13.48 -28.88 -11.29
CA THR A 761 14.89 -29.10 -11.00
C THR A 761 15.41 -28.07 -10.02
N THR A 762 15.06 -26.79 -10.15
CA THR A 762 15.57 -25.76 -9.21
C THR A 762 15.13 -26.03 -7.78
N ASN A 763 13.85 -26.33 -7.56
CA ASN A 763 13.34 -26.75 -6.25
C ASN A 763 14.03 -28.02 -5.74
N GLY A 764 14.21 -29.01 -6.62
CA GLY A 764 14.86 -30.27 -6.28
C GLY A 764 16.32 -30.11 -5.87
N GLU A 765 17.06 -29.24 -6.56
CA GLU A 765 18.46 -28.92 -6.25
C GLU A 765 18.58 -28.11 -4.97
N GLU A 766 17.73 -27.09 -4.77
CA GLU A 766 17.73 -26.28 -3.57
C GLU A 766 17.46 -27.12 -2.32
N LEU A 767 16.37 -27.88 -2.30
CA LEU A 767 16.03 -28.75 -1.17
C LEU A 767 17.12 -29.80 -0.90
N ALA A 768 17.74 -30.35 -1.94
CA ALA A 768 18.87 -31.26 -1.77
C ALA A 768 20.10 -30.58 -1.17
N SER A 769 20.37 -29.32 -1.54
CA SER A 769 21.46 -28.53 -0.94
C SER A 769 21.22 -28.23 0.54
N GLN A 770 19.95 -28.14 0.96
CA GLN A 770 19.52 -27.95 2.35
C GLN A 770 19.53 -29.24 3.19
N GLY A 771 19.92 -30.37 2.61
CA GLY A 771 20.02 -31.64 3.35
C GLY A 771 18.81 -32.58 3.20
N TYR A 772 17.97 -32.40 2.19
CA TYR A 772 16.90 -33.36 1.89
C TYR A 772 17.29 -34.35 0.79
N VAL A 773 16.68 -35.54 0.81
CA VAL A 773 16.64 -36.40 -0.39
C VAL A 773 15.31 -36.17 -1.09
N VAL A 774 15.35 -35.53 -2.26
CA VAL A 774 14.16 -35.15 -3.04
C VAL A 774 13.93 -36.19 -4.13
N VAL A 775 12.70 -36.72 -4.20
CA VAL A 775 12.32 -37.82 -5.08
C VAL A 775 11.18 -37.36 -5.98
N SER A 776 11.50 -36.89 -7.19
CA SER A 776 10.53 -36.42 -8.16
C SER A 776 10.04 -37.54 -9.07
N MET A 777 8.72 -37.73 -9.09
CA MET A 777 8.07 -38.85 -9.75
C MET A 777 7.48 -38.43 -11.08
N ASN A 778 7.86 -39.10 -12.16
CA ASN A 778 7.24 -38.91 -13.46
C ASN A 778 6.08 -39.91 -13.64
N HIS A 779 4.87 -39.39 -13.62
CA HIS A 779 3.64 -40.19 -13.69
C HIS A 779 3.33 -40.56 -15.15
N THR A 780 3.67 -41.80 -15.52
CA THR A 780 3.53 -42.29 -16.90
C THR A 780 2.09 -42.08 -17.42
N TYR A 781 1.97 -41.65 -18.67
CA TYR A 781 0.71 -41.32 -19.37
C TYR A 781 -0.03 -40.05 -18.93
N ASP A 782 0.37 -39.42 -17.80
CA ASP A 782 -0.17 -38.11 -17.40
C ASP A 782 0.73 -36.97 -17.88
N ALA A 783 2.04 -37.23 -17.89
CA ALA A 783 3.06 -36.35 -18.45
C ALA A 783 2.94 -36.28 -19.98
N PRO A 784 3.35 -35.16 -20.61
CA PRO A 784 3.29 -35.02 -22.05
C PRO A 784 4.25 -36.03 -22.70
N LEU A 785 5.34 -36.37 -22.00
CA LEU A 785 6.41 -37.28 -22.40
C LEU A 785 7.12 -37.87 -21.16
N THR A 786 7.31 -39.19 -21.15
CA THR A 786 8.12 -39.93 -20.18
C THR A 786 9.17 -40.74 -20.94
N VAL A 787 10.45 -40.61 -20.58
CA VAL A 787 11.56 -41.32 -21.23
C VAL A 787 12.03 -42.47 -20.34
N PHE A 788 11.88 -43.70 -20.82
CA PHE A 788 12.28 -44.90 -20.10
C PHE A 788 13.74 -45.28 -20.35
N PRO A 789 14.40 -46.03 -19.42
CA PRO A 789 15.79 -46.47 -19.58
C PRO A 789 16.07 -47.32 -20.84
N ASP A 790 15.03 -47.95 -21.41
CA ASP A 790 15.14 -48.71 -22.65
C ASP A 790 15.02 -47.85 -23.92
N GLY A 791 14.88 -46.53 -23.76
CA GLY A 791 14.74 -45.53 -24.83
C GLY A 791 13.30 -45.39 -25.35
N ARG A 792 12.31 -46.03 -24.72
CA ARG A 792 10.90 -45.80 -25.04
C ARG A 792 10.48 -44.42 -24.54
N ILE A 793 9.78 -43.69 -25.40
CA ILE A 793 9.12 -42.43 -25.05
C ILE A 793 7.62 -42.67 -25.05
N VAL A 794 6.96 -42.38 -23.94
CA VAL A 794 5.52 -42.50 -23.77
C VAL A 794 4.94 -41.11 -23.59
N GLY A 795 3.97 -40.74 -24.41
CA GLY A 795 3.27 -39.47 -24.25
C GLY A 795 1.98 -39.59 -23.46
N GLN A 796 1.31 -38.46 -23.27
CA GLN A 796 0.04 -38.39 -22.55
C GLN A 796 -1.03 -39.31 -23.16
N SER A 797 -1.78 -40.01 -22.32
CA SER A 797 -2.83 -40.92 -22.78
C SER A 797 -3.96 -40.17 -23.49
N PRO A 798 -4.50 -40.72 -24.59
CA PRO A 798 -5.68 -40.19 -25.25
C PRO A 798 -6.93 -40.12 -24.34
N VAL A 799 -6.93 -40.80 -23.18
CA VAL A 799 -8.05 -40.72 -22.22
C VAL A 799 -8.29 -39.28 -21.74
N PHE A 800 -7.23 -38.47 -21.70
CA PHE A 800 -7.28 -37.07 -21.30
C PHE A 800 -7.69 -36.12 -22.43
N ASN A 801 -7.79 -36.61 -23.68
CA ASN A 801 -8.29 -35.85 -24.83
C ASN A 801 -9.82 -35.81 -24.87
N VAL A 802 -10.41 -35.15 -23.88
CA VAL A 802 -11.86 -35.04 -23.68
C VAL A 802 -12.48 -33.85 -24.43
N GLN A 803 -13.81 -33.86 -24.59
CA GLN A 803 -14.51 -32.85 -25.40
C GLN A 803 -14.94 -31.61 -24.60
N ASN A 804 -14.96 -31.70 -23.27
CA ASN A 804 -15.39 -30.63 -22.38
C ASN A 804 -14.70 -30.70 -21.02
N GLU A 805 -14.80 -29.61 -20.28
CA GLU A 805 -14.12 -29.36 -19.01
C GLU A 805 -14.55 -30.30 -17.87
N ALA A 806 -15.83 -30.64 -17.78
CA ALA A 806 -16.31 -31.56 -16.74
C ALA A 806 -15.75 -32.98 -16.93
N GLU A 807 -15.61 -33.44 -18.17
CA GLU A 807 -14.94 -34.71 -18.48
C GLU A 807 -13.43 -34.64 -18.16
N PHE A 808 -12.81 -33.46 -18.28
CA PHE A 808 -11.39 -33.27 -18.00
C PHE A 808 -11.14 -33.35 -16.49
N LEU A 809 -11.94 -32.65 -15.69
CA LEU A 809 -11.79 -32.67 -14.24
C LEU A 809 -12.04 -34.05 -13.63
N GLU A 810 -12.98 -34.84 -14.17
CA GLU A 810 -13.15 -36.23 -13.73
C GLU A 810 -11.91 -37.08 -14.04
N ALA A 811 -11.32 -36.90 -15.23
CA ALA A 811 -10.08 -37.58 -15.59
C ALA A 811 -8.90 -37.12 -14.71
N ALA A 812 -8.82 -35.82 -14.40
CA ALA A 812 -7.81 -35.27 -13.51
C ALA A 812 -7.98 -35.77 -12.06
N ARG A 813 -9.20 -35.85 -11.54
CA ARG A 813 -9.51 -36.44 -10.23
C ARG A 813 -9.16 -37.94 -10.18
N GLN A 814 -9.36 -38.67 -11.27
CA GLN A 814 -8.89 -40.05 -11.41
C GLN A 814 -7.36 -40.12 -11.39
N SER A 815 -6.69 -39.21 -12.10
CA SER A 815 -5.22 -39.09 -12.10
C SER A 815 -4.67 -38.82 -10.69
N VAL A 816 -5.23 -37.88 -9.93
CA VAL A 816 -4.83 -37.64 -8.52
C VAL A 816 -4.86 -38.93 -7.68
N GLY A 817 -5.89 -39.75 -7.84
CA GLY A 817 -5.97 -41.05 -7.14
C GLY A 817 -4.86 -42.02 -7.55
N VAL A 818 -4.57 -42.15 -8.84
CA VAL A 818 -3.48 -43.01 -9.36
C VAL A 818 -2.11 -42.51 -8.91
N ARG A 819 -1.91 -41.20 -8.92
CA ARG A 819 -0.66 -40.56 -8.50
C ARG A 819 -0.41 -40.71 -7.01
N ALA A 820 -1.46 -40.74 -6.18
CA ALA A 820 -1.32 -41.02 -4.75
C ALA A 820 -0.86 -42.47 -4.50
N GLU A 821 -1.39 -43.43 -5.26
CA GLU A 821 -0.91 -44.82 -5.24
C GLU A 821 0.53 -44.93 -5.78
N ASP A 822 0.91 -44.13 -6.79
CA ASP A 822 2.29 -44.06 -7.28
C ASP A 822 3.25 -43.65 -6.15
N ALA A 823 2.88 -42.63 -5.36
CA ALA A 823 3.72 -42.15 -4.27
C ALA A 823 3.89 -43.18 -3.14
N GLN A 824 2.82 -43.90 -2.78
CA GLN A 824 2.90 -45.01 -1.81
C GLN A 824 3.84 -46.11 -2.30
N PHE A 825 3.73 -46.48 -3.58
CA PHE A 825 4.59 -47.47 -4.19
C PHE A 825 6.06 -47.02 -4.27
N VAL A 826 6.31 -45.76 -4.62
CA VAL A 826 7.68 -45.20 -4.62
C VAL A 826 8.26 -45.22 -3.21
N LEU A 827 7.48 -44.89 -2.18
CA LEU A 827 7.93 -44.98 -0.80
C LEU A 827 8.28 -46.43 -0.38
N ASP A 828 7.49 -47.42 -0.80
CA ASP A 828 7.79 -48.84 -0.57
C ASP A 828 9.12 -49.26 -1.25
N GLU A 829 9.36 -48.81 -2.48
CA GLU A 829 10.63 -49.09 -3.19
C GLU A 829 11.82 -48.38 -2.53
N LEU A 830 11.63 -47.18 -1.97
CA LEU A 830 12.67 -46.47 -1.21
C LEU A 830 13.01 -47.20 0.11
N GLU A 831 12.03 -47.80 0.79
CA GLU A 831 12.28 -48.67 1.96
C GLU A 831 13.20 -49.85 1.59
N ASP A 832 12.93 -50.49 0.46
CA ASP A 832 13.73 -51.61 -0.06
C ASP A 832 15.14 -51.15 -0.51
N ILE A 833 15.26 -49.98 -1.15
CA ILE A 833 16.55 -49.39 -1.51
C ILE A 833 17.37 -49.05 -0.26
N ASN A 834 16.74 -48.43 0.74
CA ASN A 834 17.41 -48.02 1.97
C ASN A 834 17.93 -49.26 2.75
N ALA A 835 17.14 -50.35 2.77
CA ALA A 835 17.52 -51.61 3.40
C ALA A 835 18.52 -52.47 2.58
N GLY A 836 18.71 -52.14 1.30
CA GLY A 836 19.43 -52.94 0.31
C GLY A 836 20.94 -52.67 0.22
N GLU A 837 21.45 -52.66 -1.01
CA GLU A 837 22.81 -52.20 -1.36
C GLU A 837 22.65 -51.22 -2.52
N GLY A 838 23.24 -50.03 -2.44
CA GLY A 838 23.08 -49.00 -3.48
C GLY A 838 23.52 -47.63 -3.01
N LEU A 839 23.28 -46.62 -3.86
CA LEU A 839 23.67 -45.23 -3.63
C LEU A 839 23.04 -44.65 -2.36
N LEU A 840 21.73 -44.85 -2.18
CA LEU A 840 20.93 -44.33 -1.05
C LEU A 840 20.81 -45.33 0.13
N SER A 841 21.60 -46.41 0.12
CA SER A 841 21.44 -47.47 1.13
C SER A 841 21.92 -47.01 2.50
N GLY A 842 21.02 -47.08 3.50
CA GLY A 842 21.26 -46.64 4.87
C GLY A 842 21.52 -45.14 4.96
N LYS A 843 20.82 -44.35 4.13
CA LYS A 843 20.97 -42.89 4.05
C LYS A 843 19.64 -42.14 4.20
N LEU A 844 18.50 -42.83 4.15
CA LEU A 844 17.18 -42.21 4.14
C LEU A 844 16.52 -42.33 5.52
N ASP A 845 16.07 -41.20 6.06
CA ASP A 845 15.20 -41.13 7.22
C ASP A 845 13.74 -41.25 6.76
N LEU A 846 13.27 -42.49 6.72
CA LEU A 846 11.91 -42.82 6.28
C LEU A 846 10.86 -42.69 7.40
N ASP A 847 11.27 -42.29 8.62
CA ASP A 847 10.32 -41.89 9.66
C ASP A 847 9.86 -40.42 9.45
N ASN A 848 10.64 -39.62 8.72
CA ASN A 848 10.41 -38.21 8.41
C ASN A 848 10.29 -37.98 6.90
N VAL A 849 9.09 -38.25 6.35
CA VAL A 849 8.80 -38.12 4.92
C VAL A 849 7.81 -36.98 4.66
N GLY A 850 8.19 -36.02 3.82
CA GLY A 850 7.31 -34.94 3.34
C GLY A 850 6.81 -35.17 1.93
N PHE A 851 5.76 -34.44 1.53
CA PHE A 851 5.24 -34.46 0.16
C PHE A 851 5.00 -33.04 -0.34
N LEU A 852 5.65 -32.66 -1.43
CA LEU A 852 5.43 -31.40 -2.14
C LEU A 852 4.85 -31.67 -3.54
N GLY A 853 4.01 -30.79 -4.06
CA GLY A 853 3.53 -30.97 -5.42
C GLY A 853 3.06 -29.69 -6.10
N TYR A 854 3.33 -29.61 -7.40
CA TYR A 854 2.95 -28.49 -8.26
C TYR A 854 1.68 -28.82 -9.04
N SER A 855 0.72 -27.89 -9.08
CA SER A 855 -0.54 -28.02 -9.83
C SER A 855 -1.30 -29.30 -9.40
N LEU A 856 -1.63 -30.20 -10.32
CA LEU A 856 -2.26 -31.49 -9.99
C LEU A 856 -1.40 -32.35 -9.02
N GLY A 857 -0.10 -32.12 -8.97
CA GLY A 857 0.81 -32.71 -7.99
C GLY A 857 0.52 -32.27 -6.56
N GLY A 858 0.08 -31.03 -6.34
CA GLY A 858 -0.30 -30.56 -5.01
C GLY A 858 -1.60 -31.18 -4.51
N ALA A 859 -2.56 -31.41 -5.40
CA ALA A 859 -3.74 -32.23 -5.11
C ALA A 859 -3.36 -33.70 -4.82
N THR A 860 -2.33 -34.21 -5.49
CA THR A 860 -1.76 -35.54 -5.22
C THR A 860 -1.15 -35.62 -3.83
N ALA A 861 -0.42 -34.58 -3.39
CA ALA A 861 0.12 -34.50 -2.03
C ALA A 861 -1.03 -34.61 -1.00
N ALA A 862 -2.07 -33.80 -1.15
CA ALA A 862 -3.25 -33.83 -0.28
C ALA A 862 -3.93 -35.21 -0.23
N GLU A 863 -4.20 -35.81 -1.39
CA GLU A 863 -4.84 -37.13 -1.48
C GLU A 863 -3.94 -38.24 -0.88
N THR A 864 -2.62 -38.16 -1.05
CA THR A 864 -1.69 -39.14 -0.49
C THR A 864 -1.66 -39.08 1.03
N LEU A 865 -1.56 -37.88 1.61
CA LEU A 865 -1.53 -37.69 3.06
C LEU A 865 -2.81 -38.17 3.76
N LEU A 866 -3.96 -38.09 3.08
CA LEU A 866 -5.23 -38.65 3.57
C LEU A 866 -5.24 -40.19 3.57
N GLN A 867 -4.36 -40.84 2.81
CA GLN A 867 -4.32 -42.30 2.64
C GLN A 867 -3.19 -42.99 3.39
N ASP A 868 -2.06 -42.31 3.59
CA ASP A 868 -0.85 -42.90 4.14
C ASP A 868 -0.22 -41.99 5.22
N ASP A 869 -0.17 -42.51 6.45
CA ASP A 869 0.31 -41.81 7.64
C ASP A 869 1.85 -41.80 7.77
N ARG A 870 2.56 -42.45 6.83
CA ARG A 870 4.01 -42.33 6.71
C ARG A 870 4.44 -40.92 6.29
N PHE A 871 3.63 -40.25 5.47
CA PHE A 871 3.85 -38.84 5.11
C PHE A 871 3.46 -37.93 6.29
N LYS A 872 4.38 -37.05 6.70
CA LYS A 872 4.29 -36.23 7.92
C LYS A 872 3.85 -34.80 7.67
N ALA A 873 4.09 -34.25 6.48
CA ALA A 873 3.72 -32.89 6.11
C ALA A 873 3.54 -32.76 4.60
N GLY A 874 2.69 -31.84 4.14
CA GLY A 874 2.35 -31.68 2.73
C GLY A 874 2.31 -30.23 2.23
N ILE A 875 2.75 -29.98 1.00
CA ILE A 875 2.64 -28.67 0.32
C ILE A 875 1.93 -28.84 -1.03
N ASN A 876 1.01 -27.91 -1.30
CA ASN A 876 0.35 -27.73 -2.59
C ASN A 876 0.78 -26.39 -3.21
N LEU A 877 1.57 -26.44 -4.29
CA LEU A 877 1.96 -25.29 -5.09
C LEU A 877 0.97 -25.08 -6.24
N ASP A 878 0.09 -24.10 -6.09
CA ASP A 878 -0.84 -23.57 -7.08
C ASP A 878 -1.76 -24.64 -7.71
N GLY A 879 -2.22 -25.61 -6.91
CA GLY A 879 -3.03 -26.73 -7.36
C GLY A 879 -4.47 -26.71 -6.86
N SER A 880 -5.43 -26.79 -7.79
CA SER A 880 -6.83 -27.09 -7.45
C SER A 880 -6.97 -28.46 -6.76
N LEU A 881 -7.63 -28.51 -5.59
CA LEU A 881 -7.85 -29.74 -4.83
C LEU A 881 -8.87 -30.67 -5.51
N LEU A 882 -8.40 -31.46 -6.48
CA LEU A 882 -9.16 -32.49 -7.20
C LEU A 882 -9.09 -33.85 -6.48
N ILE A 883 -9.42 -33.85 -5.18
CA ILE A 883 -9.27 -35.02 -4.30
C ILE A 883 -10.55 -35.84 -4.18
N ASN A 884 -10.45 -37.14 -3.86
CA ASN A 884 -11.60 -38.03 -3.70
C ASN A 884 -12.10 -38.09 -2.24
N ARG A 885 -11.23 -37.78 -1.27
CA ARG A 885 -11.44 -37.98 0.17
C ARG A 885 -11.77 -36.70 0.94
N VAL A 886 -12.65 -35.89 0.36
CA VAL A 886 -13.01 -34.53 0.81
C VAL A 886 -13.49 -34.44 2.29
N ASP A 887 -14.10 -35.50 2.81
CA ASP A 887 -14.68 -35.57 4.16
C ASP A 887 -13.78 -36.29 5.19
N GLU A 888 -12.58 -36.75 4.79
CA GLU A 888 -11.66 -37.45 5.69
C GLU A 888 -10.82 -36.45 6.51
N SER A 889 -10.55 -36.78 7.77
CA SER A 889 -9.75 -35.90 8.64
C SER A 889 -8.27 -36.03 8.33
N LEU A 890 -7.59 -34.90 8.18
CA LEU A 890 -6.14 -34.86 8.00
C LEU A 890 -5.45 -34.51 9.31
N SER A 891 -4.60 -35.40 9.81
CA SER A 891 -3.82 -35.16 11.04
C SER A 891 -2.46 -34.52 10.77
N GLN A 892 -2.04 -34.39 9.52
CA GLN A 892 -0.74 -33.86 9.17
C GLN A 892 -0.84 -32.37 8.83
N PRO A 893 0.18 -31.55 9.14
CA PRO A 893 0.26 -30.18 8.68
C PRO A 893 0.24 -30.09 7.15
N PHE A 894 -0.38 -29.04 6.63
CA PHE A 894 -0.52 -28.84 5.19
C PHE A 894 -0.41 -27.35 4.81
N MET A 895 0.32 -27.05 3.75
CA MET A 895 0.51 -25.70 3.24
C MET A 895 -0.04 -25.56 1.81
N PHE A 896 -0.73 -24.45 1.56
CA PHE A 896 -1.09 -23.99 0.23
C PHE A 896 -0.20 -22.80 -0.13
N MET A 897 0.43 -22.83 -1.30
CA MET A 897 1.15 -21.70 -1.88
C MET A 897 0.50 -21.41 -3.23
N ASN A 898 -0.04 -20.22 -3.45
CA ASN A 898 -0.84 -19.91 -4.64
C ASN A 898 -0.36 -18.62 -5.30
N SER A 899 -0.64 -18.48 -6.59
CA SER A 899 -0.55 -17.20 -7.31
C SER A 899 -1.80 -16.34 -7.07
N ASP A 900 -1.66 -15.03 -7.30
CA ASP A 900 -2.75 -14.04 -7.17
C ASP A 900 -3.89 -14.31 -8.14
N VAL A 901 -3.52 -14.86 -9.31
CA VAL A 901 -4.47 -15.25 -10.35
C VAL A 901 -5.24 -16.51 -9.94
N PHE A 902 -4.72 -17.26 -8.97
CA PHE A 902 -5.24 -18.56 -8.54
C PHE A 902 -5.64 -18.57 -7.05
N GLY A 903 -6.58 -17.69 -6.70
CA GLY A 903 -7.28 -17.74 -5.43
C GLY A 903 -8.49 -16.82 -5.49
N VAL A 904 -9.67 -17.32 -5.10
CA VAL A 904 -10.91 -16.53 -4.89
C VAL A 904 -11.56 -15.82 -6.10
N GLY A 905 -11.50 -16.41 -7.29
CA GLY A 905 -12.52 -16.15 -8.31
C GLY A 905 -13.90 -16.61 -7.80
N THR A 906 -14.88 -15.70 -7.79
CA THR A 906 -16.27 -16.03 -7.47
C THR A 906 -16.83 -17.04 -8.46
N PRO A 907 -17.42 -18.16 -8.01
CA PRO A 907 -17.92 -19.18 -8.91
C PRO A 907 -19.18 -18.73 -9.66
N THR A 908 -19.02 -18.02 -10.77
CA THR A 908 -20.15 -17.77 -11.68
C THR A 908 -20.62 -19.06 -12.35
N ASP A 909 -19.78 -20.10 -12.36
CA ASP A 909 -20.07 -21.41 -12.90
C ASP A 909 -20.07 -22.54 -11.83
N PRO A 910 -20.87 -23.62 -12.02
CA PRO A 910 -21.01 -24.69 -11.03
C PRO A 910 -19.73 -25.46 -10.69
N LEU A 911 -18.72 -25.42 -11.56
CA LEU A 911 -17.50 -26.22 -11.45
C LEU A 911 -16.50 -25.57 -10.50
N SER A 912 -16.27 -24.27 -10.66
CA SER A 912 -15.46 -23.46 -9.74
C SER A 912 -16.01 -23.56 -8.31
N LYS A 913 -17.35 -23.65 -8.18
CA LYS A 913 -18.02 -23.81 -6.88
C LYS A 913 -17.71 -25.15 -6.24
N GLU A 914 -17.72 -26.23 -7.02
CA GLU A 914 -17.39 -27.57 -6.53
C GLU A 914 -15.94 -27.63 -6.02
N LEU A 915 -15.00 -27.03 -6.74
CA LEU A 915 -13.59 -26.99 -6.34
C LEU A 915 -13.36 -26.18 -5.05
N GLN A 916 -14.06 -25.05 -4.91
CA GLN A 916 -14.03 -24.25 -3.69
C GLN A 916 -14.63 -25.02 -2.50
N GLU A 917 -15.80 -25.66 -2.67
CA GLU A 917 -16.43 -26.48 -1.61
C GLU A 917 -15.51 -27.63 -1.17
N ILE A 918 -14.78 -28.25 -2.10
CA ILE A 918 -13.79 -29.29 -1.77
C ILE A 918 -12.65 -28.73 -0.93
N ARG A 919 -12.09 -27.58 -1.33
CA ARG A 919 -10.99 -26.92 -0.61
C ARG A 919 -11.41 -26.55 0.82
N GLU A 920 -12.54 -25.88 0.97
CA GLU A 920 -13.07 -25.48 2.28
C GLU A 920 -13.31 -26.71 3.18
N SER A 921 -13.85 -27.79 2.62
CA SER A 921 -14.06 -29.03 3.37
C SER A 921 -12.74 -29.67 3.80
N PHE A 922 -11.73 -29.68 2.93
CA PHE A 922 -10.41 -30.19 3.27
C PHE A 922 -9.78 -29.41 4.44
N ILE A 923 -9.74 -28.08 4.36
CA ILE A 923 -9.19 -27.21 5.42
C ILE A 923 -9.93 -27.44 6.75
N LYS A 924 -11.26 -27.49 6.69
CA LYS A 924 -12.09 -27.75 7.87
C LYS A 924 -11.83 -29.12 8.50
N ASN A 925 -11.38 -30.10 7.73
CA ASN A 925 -11.11 -31.45 8.22
C ASN A 925 -9.65 -31.64 8.70
N MET A 926 -8.80 -30.62 8.58
CA MET A 926 -7.46 -30.62 9.18
C MET A 926 -7.54 -30.57 10.72
N GLN A 927 -6.61 -31.26 11.38
CA GLN A 927 -6.52 -31.35 12.85
C GLN A 927 -5.30 -30.66 13.44
N ASN A 928 -4.28 -30.39 12.62
CA ASN A 928 -3.04 -29.71 12.96
C ASN A 928 -2.88 -28.46 12.08
N ASP A 929 -1.73 -27.79 12.15
CA ASP A 929 -1.44 -26.52 11.48
C ASP A 929 -1.74 -26.54 9.97
N GLY A 930 -2.47 -25.54 9.51
CA GLY A 930 -2.69 -25.26 8.09
C GLY A 930 -2.13 -23.89 7.73
N TYR A 931 -1.49 -23.80 6.57
CA TYR A 931 -0.87 -22.57 6.07
C TYR A 931 -1.41 -22.25 4.69
N GLN A 932 -1.57 -20.96 4.41
CA GLN A 932 -1.88 -20.43 3.09
C GLN A 932 -0.96 -19.25 2.80
N LEU A 933 -0.36 -19.28 1.62
CA LEU A 933 0.48 -18.24 1.08
C LEU A 933 -0.08 -17.85 -0.28
N THR A 934 -0.08 -16.55 -0.55
CA THR A 934 -0.27 -15.97 -1.88
C THR A 934 1.01 -15.22 -2.21
N ILE A 935 1.56 -15.44 -3.41
CA ILE A 935 2.78 -14.78 -3.87
C ILE A 935 2.43 -13.81 -5.01
N ASP A 936 2.54 -12.53 -4.70
CA ASP A 936 2.20 -11.43 -5.57
C ASP A 936 2.99 -11.46 -6.89
N ASP A 937 2.34 -11.02 -7.95
CA ASP A 937 2.86 -10.96 -9.32
C ASP A 937 3.29 -12.31 -9.91
N THR A 938 2.86 -13.42 -9.31
CA THR A 938 3.06 -14.76 -9.88
C THR A 938 1.88 -15.22 -10.74
N ASN A 939 2.13 -16.20 -11.60
CA ASN A 939 1.09 -16.96 -12.29
C ASN A 939 1.30 -18.46 -12.05
N HIS A 940 0.41 -19.30 -12.59
CA HIS A 940 0.51 -20.76 -12.42
C HIS A 940 1.89 -21.33 -12.78
N GLN A 941 2.54 -20.84 -13.84
CA GLN A 941 3.83 -21.34 -14.28
C GLN A 941 5.00 -20.90 -13.40
N SER A 942 4.85 -19.84 -12.59
CA SER A 942 5.87 -19.34 -11.65
C SER A 942 6.30 -20.39 -10.61
N PHE A 943 5.47 -21.41 -10.35
CA PHE A 943 5.77 -22.52 -9.43
C PHE A 943 6.51 -23.68 -10.09
N SER A 944 7.23 -23.40 -11.19
CA SER A 944 8.02 -24.36 -11.96
C SER A 944 9.20 -23.67 -12.63
N ASP A 945 10.13 -24.44 -13.18
CA ASP A 945 11.29 -23.93 -13.92
C ASP A 945 10.93 -23.34 -15.30
N ILE A 946 9.66 -23.40 -15.73
CA ILE A 946 9.23 -22.97 -17.07
C ILE A 946 9.61 -21.49 -17.33
N PRO A 947 9.31 -20.53 -16.44
CA PRO A 947 9.63 -19.13 -16.69
C PRO A 947 11.13 -18.86 -16.74
N ILE A 948 11.94 -19.49 -15.85
CA ILE A 948 13.41 -19.40 -15.90
C ILE A 948 13.94 -19.92 -17.23
N PHE A 949 13.44 -21.08 -17.67
CA PHE A 949 13.85 -21.66 -18.94
C PHE A 949 13.46 -20.79 -20.15
N LEU A 950 12.28 -20.17 -20.11
CA LEU A 950 11.83 -19.25 -21.16
C LEU A 950 12.68 -17.98 -21.20
N ASN A 951 13.07 -17.41 -20.05
CA ASN A 951 14.00 -16.28 -19.98
C ASN A 951 15.34 -16.62 -20.61
N GLN A 952 15.93 -17.77 -20.29
CA GLN A 952 17.19 -18.21 -20.91
C GLN A 952 17.08 -18.36 -22.44
N LEU A 953 15.94 -18.80 -22.96
CA LEU A 953 15.68 -18.85 -24.40
C LEU A 953 15.57 -17.43 -25.00
N LYS A 954 14.85 -16.53 -24.33
CA LYS A 954 14.72 -15.11 -24.73
C LYS A 954 16.08 -14.42 -24.79
N ASP A 955 16.92 -14.62 -23.77
CA ASP A 955 18.28 -14.07 -23.70
C ASP A 955 19.20 -14.64 -24.79
N SER A 956 18.94 -15.88 -25.20
CA SER A 956 19.60 -16.51 -26.35
C SER A 956 19.11 -15.99 -27.71
N GLY A 957 18.20 -15.01 -27.74
CA GLY A 957 17.65 -14.38 -28.93
C GLY A 957 16.49 -15.15 -29.59
N VAL A 958 15.82 -16.04 -28.84
CA VAL A 958 14.61 -16.74 -29.31
C VAL A 958 13.39 -15.83 -29.15
N ASP A 959 12.60 -15.68 -30.22
CA ASP A 959 11.29 -15.01 -30.19
C ASP A 959 10.25 -15.96 -29.58
N LEU A 960 9.81 -15.66 -28.35
CA LEU A 960 8.89 -16.49 -27.57
C LEU A 960 7.42 -16.39 -28.04
N GLY A 961 7.04 -15.33 -28.73
CA GLY A 961 5.64 -15.08 -29.12
C GLY A 961 4.68 -15.21 -27.94
N ASP A 962 3.63 -16.03 -28.10
CA ASP A 962 2.59 -16.21 -27.07
C ASP A 962 3.10 -16.89 -25.77
N LEU A 963 4.28 -17.51 -25.79
CA LEU A 963 4.88 -18.16 -24.61
C LEU A 963 5.39 -17.16 -23.58
N GLU A 964 5.63 -15.90 -23.99
CA GLU A 964 6.01 -14.83 -23.07
C GLU A 964 4.94 -14.60 -21.99
N ASN A 965 3.68 -14.92 -22.26
CA ASN A 965 2.59 -14.85 -21.27
C ASN A 965 2.72 -15.85 -20.12
N PHE A 966 3.63 -16.83 -20.21
CA PHE A 966 3.93 -17.73 -19.09
C PHE A 966 4.96 -17.15 -18.12
N ILE A 967 5.66 -16.08 -18.51
CA ILE A 967 6.52 -15.33 -17.61
C ILE A 967 5.63 -14.30 -16.90
N ALA A 968 5.54 -14.40 -15.58
CA ALA A 968 4.77 -13.47 -14.77
C ALA A 968 5.55 -12.14 -14.60
N PRO A 969 4.91 -11.06 -14.09
CA PRO A 969 5.60 -9.81 -13.83
C PRO A 969 6.77 -9.94 -12.84
N ILE A 970 6.65 -10.79 -11.82
CA ILE A 970 7.75 -11.06 -10.89
C ILE A 970 8.93 -11.73 -11.60
N ASP A 971 10.14 -11.37 -11.21
CA ASP A 971 11.33 -12.06 -11.69
C ASP A 971 11.27 -13.57 -11.37
N PRO A 972 11.47 -14.46 -12.36
CA PRO A 972 11.38 -15.91 -12.15
C PRO A 972 12.35 -16.47 -11.09
N GLU A 973 13.53 -15.89 -10.93
CA GLU A 973 14.50 -16.35 -9.92
C GLU A 973 14.07 -15.90 -8.53
N ARG A 974 13.54 -14.68 -8.41
CA ARG A 974 12.94 -14.18 -7.17
C ARG A 974 11.75 -15.03 -6.72
N ALA A 975 10.80 -15.34 -7.61
CA ALA A 975 9.68 -16.22 -7.29
C ALA A 975 10.15 -17.61 -6.83
N THR A 976 11.15 -18.17 -7.52
CA THR A 976 11.74 -19.46 -7.16
C THR A 976 12.40 -19.44 -5.79
N THR A 977 13.09 -18.35 -5.45
CA THR A 977 13.71 -18.14 -4.13
C THR A 977 12.66 -18.17 -3.02
N ILE A 978 11.60 -17.37 -3.16
CA ILE A 978 10.48 -17.33 -2.20
C ILE A 978 9.88 -18.71 -1.99
N ILE A 979 9.53 -19.41 -3.08
CA ILE A 979 8.91 -20.75 -3.02
C ILE A 979 9.84 -21.73 -2.29
N ASN A 980 11.14 -21.69 -2.56
CA ASN A 980 12.11 -22.55 -1.92
C ASN A 980 12.24 -22.26 -0.42
N ASP A 981 12.37 -21.00 -0.03
CA ASP A 981 12.60 -20.63 1.37
C ASP A 981 11.43 -21.01 2.27
N TYR A 982 10.18 -20.80 1.80
CA TYR A 982 8.99 -21.24 2.52
C TYR A 982 8.82 -22.77 2.51
N THR A 983 9.22 -23.45 1.43
CA THR A 983 9.21 -24.92 1.36
C THR A 983 10.19 -25.51 2.37
N VAL A 984 11.41 -24.98 2.44
CA VAL A 984 12.45 -25.38 3.40
C VAL A 984 11.97 -25.13 4.82
N ALA A 985 11.51 -23.91 5.12
CA ALA A 985 10.98 -23.55 6.43
C ALA A 985 9.88 -24.51 6.91
N PHE A 986 8.93 -24.85 6.02
CA PHE A 986 7.83 -25.77 6.33
C PHE A 986 8.33 -27.17 6.66
N PHE A 987 9.18 -27.75 5.82
CA PHE A 987 9.67 -29.09 6.08
C PHE A 987 10.66 -29.16 7.25
N ASP A 988 11.46 -28.11 7.49
CA ASP A 988 12.34 -28.03 8.64
C ASP A 988 11.54 -28.05 9.95
N LYS A 989 10.45 -27.30 10.01
CA LYS A 989 9.54 -27.32 11.17
C LYS A 989 8.98 -28.71 11.46
N TYR A 990 8.53 -29.43 10.44
CA TYR A 990 7.76 -30.66 10.65
C TYR A 990 8.53 -31.97 10.53
N LEU A 991 9.68 -31.96 9.86
CA LEU A 991 10.53 -33.13 9.68
C LEU A 991 11.80 -33.05 10.54
N ASN A 992 12.36 -31.84 10.70
CA ASN A 992 13.59 -31.62 11.47
C ASN A 992 13.33 -31.01 12.87
N ASN A 993 12.10 -30.56 13.15
CA ASN A 993 11.74 -29.86 14.39
C ASN A 993 12.58 -28.58 14.58
N GLU A 994 12.76 -27.82 13.50
CA GLU A 994 13.44 -26.54 13.47
C GLU A 994 12.45 -25.43 13.12
N ASP A 995 12.20 -24.51 14.06
CA ASP A 995 11.26 -23.41 13.84
C ASP A 995 11.86 -22.36 12.90
N SER A 996 11.01 -21.80 12.04
CA SER A 996 11.36 -20.72 11.11
C SER A 996 10.46 -19.49 11.32
N PRO A 997 11.01 -18.26 11.30
CA PRO A 997 10.22 -17.04 11.39
C PRO A 997 9.27 -16.88 10.19
N LEU A 998 9.54 -17.50 9.05
CA LEU A 998 8.68 -17.45 7.86
C LEU A 998 7.30 -18.11 8.08
N LEU A 999 7.13 -18.92 9.13
CA LEU A 999 5.86 -19.63 9.38
C LEU A 999 5.05 -19.02 10.54
N VAL A 1000 5.31 -17.76 10.87
CA VAL A 1000 4.74 -17.11 12.04
C VAL A 1000 3.77 -16.00 11.65
N ALA A 1001 4.20 -15.13 10.74
CA ALA A 1001 3.48 -13.96 10.24
C ALA A 1001 4.10 -13.52 8.90
N ASP A 1002 3.54 -12.47 8.30
CA ASP A 1002 4.13 -11.81 7.14
C ASP A 1002 5.59 -11.39 7.41
N ASN A 1003 6.42 -11.43 6.37
CA ASN A 1003 7.86 -11.26 6.49
C ASN A 1003 8.36 -10.15 5.57
N SER A 1004 9.03 -9.14 6.13
CA SER A 1004 9.56 -7.99 5.38
C SER A 1004 10.64 -8.35 4.34
N THR A 1005 11.26 -9.53 4.42
CA THR A 1005 12.20 -10.02 3.39
C THR A 1005 11.47 -10.46 2.12
N TYR A 1006 10.21 -10.86 2.24
CA TYR A 1006 9.35 -11.30 1.14
C TYR A 1006 8.03 -10.52 1.16
N PRO A 1007 8.08 -9.21 0.85
CA PRO A 1007 6.87 -8.36 0.80
C PRO A 1007 5.87 -8.87 -0.24
N GLU A 1008 6.30 -9.66 -1.22
CA GLU A 1008 5.42 -10.29 -2.21
C GLU A 1008 4.54 -11.39 -1.60
N VAL A 1009 4.74 -11.78 -0.33
CA VAL A 1009 4.03 -12.90 0.28
C VAL A 1009 2.99 -12.42 1.27
N THR A 1010 1.72 -12.71 0.98
CA THR A 1010 0.65 -12.69 1.98
C THR A 1010 0.58 -14.04 2.68
N PHE A 1011 0.76 -14.07 4.00
CA PHE A 1011 0.77 -15.29 4.82
C PHE A 1011 -0.47 -15.40 5.72
N GLU A 1012 -1.13 -16.56 5.70
CA GLU A 1012 -2.30 -16.86 6.51
C GLU A 1012 -2.15 -18.23 7.21
N LEU A 1013 -2.41 -18.27 8.52
CA LEU A 1013 -2.63 -19.51 9.26
C LEU A 1013 -4.12 -19.91 9.18
N LEU A 1014 -4.38 -21.05 8.56
CA LEU A 1014 -5.73 -21.51 8.25
C LEU A 1014 -6.49 -21.97 9.51
N GLU A 1015 -7.77 -21.61 9.58
CA GLU A 1015 -8.68 -22.09 10.63
C GLU A 1015 -9.02 -23.57 10.44
N THR A 1016 -8.34 -24.46 11.15
CA THR A 1016 -8.54 -25.91 11.07
C THR A 1016 -9.61 -26.41 12.05
N GLY A 1017 -10.23 -27.56 11.75
CA GLY A 1017 -11.40 -28.09 12.47
C GLY A 1017 -11.13 -28.62 13.88
N GLY A 1018 -9.95 -28.39 14.45
CA GLY A 1018 -9.53 -28.77 15.79
C GLY A 1018 -10.24 -28.03 16.93
N SER A 1019 -11.57 -28.21 17.07
CA SER A 1019 -12.34 -27.84 18.27
C SER A 1019 -12.21 -26.36 18.74
N ILE A 1020 -12.52 -25.39 17.87
CA ILE A 1020 -13.05 -24.09 18.31
C ILE A 1020 -14.58 -24.19 18.33
N ASN A 1021 -15.10 -24.85 19.36
CA ASN A 1021 -16.55 -25.06 19.56
C ASN A 1021 -16.98 -24.60 20.96
N GLN A 1022 -16.37 -23.51 21.45
CA GLN A 1022 -16.78 -22.87 22.70
C GLN A 1022 -17.06 -21.38 22.45
N GLU A 1023 -18.12 -20.86 23.05
CA GLU A 1023 -18.47 -19.46 22.90
C GLU A 1023 -17.34 -18.57 23.41
N PRO A 1024 -17.03 -17.46 22.72
CA PRO A 1024 -16.01 -16.53 23.17
C PRO A 1024 -16.34 -15.99 24.56
N ILE A 1025 -15.31 -15.80 25.38
CA ILE A 1025 -15.44 -15.16 26.68
C ILE A 1025 -15.30 -13.66 26.44
N PHE A 1026 -16.39 -12.92 26.66
CA PHE A 1026 -16.38 -11.47 26.63
C PHE A 1026 -16.33 -10.94 28.07
N GLY A 1027 -15.34 -10.09 28.35
CA GLY A 1027 -15.31 -9.21 29.50
C GLY A 1027 -16.30 -8.06 29.34
N THR A 1028 -16.23 -7.12 30.27
CA THR A 1028 -17.13 -5.99 30.39
C THR A 1028 -16.40 -4.68 30.05
N VAL A 1029 -16.94 -3.54 30.46
CA VAL A 1029 -16.32 -2.21 30.25
C VAL A 1029 -15.68 -1.69 31.55
N ASP A 1030 -15.47 -2.56 32.52
CA ASP A 1030 -14.90 -2.30 33.85
C ASP A 1030 -13.77 -3.30 34.11
N ASN A 1031 -12.83 -2.98 35.02
CA ASN A 1031 -11.74 -3.88 35.45
C ASN A 1031 -12.20 -5.29 35.84
N ASP A 1032 -11.92 -6.26 34.98
CA ASP A 1032 -12.33 -7.65 35.08
C ASP A 1032 -11.22 -8.58 35.59
N VAL A 1033 -11.66 -9.73 36.10
CA VAL A 1033 -10.77 -10.85 36.46
C VAL A 1033 -11.30 -12.10 35.76
N ILE A 1034 -10.56 -12.55 34.76
CA ILE A 1034 -10.95 -13.65 33.86
C ILE A 1034 -10.02 -14.85 34.14
N GLU A 1035 -10.55 -15.88 34.80
CA GLU A 1035 -9.85 -17.16 34.97
C GLU A 1035 -10.18 -18.10 33.79
N VAL A 1036 -9.16 -18.55 33.06
CA VAL A 1036 -9.28 -19.47 31.93
C VAL A 1036 -8.92 -20.89 32.40
N GLU A 1037 -9.94 -21.74 32.56
CA GLU A 1037 -9.77 -23.10 33.10
C GLU A 1037 -9.47 -24.19 32.04
N ASP A 1038 -9.56 -23.89 30.73
CA ASP A 1038 -9.43 -24.85 29.61
C ASP A 1038 -8.59 -24.28 28.43
N SER A 1039 -8.13 -25.14 27.51
CA SER A 1039 -7.47 -24.80 26.23
C SER A 1039 -8.44 -24.35 25.10
N ASN A 1040 -7.91 -23.73 24.04
CA ASN A 1040 -8.60 -23.32 22.79
C ASN A 1040 -9.77 -22.35 23.03
N LYS A 1041 -9.59 -21.35 23.89
CA LYS A 1041 -10.56 -20.28 24.16
C LYS A 1041 -10.20 -19.02 23.41
N ILE A 1042 -11.24 -18.29 22.99
CA ILE A 1042 -11.12 -16.92 22.50
C ILE A 1042 -11.63 -16.02 23.64
N ILE A 1043 -10.80 -15.09 24.09
CA ILE A 1043 -11.09 -14.17 25.18
C ILE A 1043 -10.93 -12.74 24.68
N PHE A 1044 -11.96 -11.91 24.89
CA PHE A 1044 -11.91 -10.48 24.68
C PHE A 1044 -12.14 -9.80 26.04
N ALA A 1045 -11.11 -9.22 26.66
CA ALA A 1045 -11.25 -8.62 27.99
C ALA A 1045 -12.01 -7.28 27.93
N GLY A 1046 -11.71 -6.42 26.95
CA GLY A 1046 -12.55 -5.29 26.59
C GLY A 1046 -11.93 -3.95 26.99
N LYS A 1047 -12.63 -3.12 27.77
CA LYS A 1047 -12.09 -1.84 28.26
C LYS A 1047 -11.92 -1.88 29.76
N GLY A 1048 -10.76 -1.47 30.28
CA GLY A 1048 -10.44 -1.45 31.70
C GLY A 1048 -9.06 -2.07 31.98
N ASN A 1049 -8.55 -1.93 33.20
CA ASN A 1049 -7.33 -2.65 33.60
C ASN A 1049 -7.71 -4.02 34.16
N ASP A 1050 -7.53 -5.05 33.35
CA ASP A 1050 -8.03 -6.40 33.51
C ASP A 1050 -6.93 -7.37 33.96
N LEU A 1051 -7.35 -8.47 34.59
CA LEU A 1051 -6.48 -9.58 34.96
C LEU A 1051 -6.98 -10.85 34.28
N ILE A 1052 -6.25 -11.31 33.27
CA ILE A 1052 -6.52 -12.57 32.59
C ILE A 1052 -5.54 -13.62 33.09
N ASP A 1053 -6.04 -14.67 33.75
CA ASP A 1053 -5.25 -15.79 34.24
C ASP A 1053 -5.52 -17.05 33.43
N ALA A 1054 -4.64 -17.32 32.47
CA ALA A 1054 -4.63 -18.52 31.64
C ALA A 1054 -3.60 -19.57 32.08
N SER A 1055 -2.98 -19.42 33.25
CA SER A 1055 -1.94 -20.35 33.74
C SER A 1055 -2.40 -21.80 33.94
N ASN A 1056 -3.70 -22.04 34.00
CA ASN A 1056 -4.27 -23.39 34.15
C ASN A 1056 -4.47 -24.13 32.81
N SER A 1057 -4.28 -23.49 31.64
CA SER A 1057 -4.38 -24.18 30.35
C SER A 1057 -3.14 -25.05 30.12
N SER A 1058 -3.34 -26.38 30.13
CA SER A 1058 -2.22 -27.32 30.14
C SER A 1058 -1.63 -27.64 28.76
N GLU A 1059 -2.38 -27.46 27.67
CA GLU A 1059 -2.00 -27.80 26.27
C GLU A 1059 -2.94 -27.04 25.28
N GLY A 1060 -2.78 -25.73 24.99
CA GLY A 1060 -3.84 -25.02 24.23
C GLY A 1060 -3.56 -23.65 23.62
N ASP A 1061 -3.90 -23.51 22.34
CA ASP A 1061 -3.93 -22.28 21.53
C ASP A 1061 -5.10 -21.36 21.94
N ASN A 1062 -4.98 -20.76 23.12
CA ASN A 1062 -5.89 -19.69 23.51
C ASN A 1062 -5.55 -18.42 22.73
N ARG A 1063 -6.58 -17.74 22.23
CA ARG A 1063 -6.48 -16.41 21.65
C ARG A 1063 -6.98 -15.40 22.70
N ILE A 1064 -6.07 -14.59 23.22
CA ILE A 1064 -6.36 -13.63 24.30
C ILE A 1064 -6.16 -12.23 23.76
N TYR A 1065 -7.21 -11.42 23.82
CA TYR A 1065 -7.22 -10.01 23.51
C TYR A 1065 -7.45 -9.24 24.83
N GLY A 1066 -6.43 -8.50 25.27
CA GLY A 1066 -6.45 -7.68 26.49
C GLY A 1066 -7.45 -6.53 26.34
N GLY A 1067 -7.24 -5.69 25.35
CA GLY A 1067 -8.13 -4.59 25.05
C GLY A 1067 -7.54 -3.25 25.50
N GLU A 1068 -8.39 -2.26 25.78
CA GLU A 1068 -7.92 -0.94 26.23
C GLU A 1068 -7.74 -0.91 27.77
N GLY A 1069 -6.51 -0.76 28.26
CA GLY A 1069 -6.16 -0.54 29.67
C GLY A 1069 -4.83 -1.17 30.07
N ASP A 1070 -4.25 -0.81 31.24
CA ASP A 1070 -3.01 -1.49 31.68
C ASP A 1070 -3.33 -2.86 32.30
N ASP A 1071 -3.23 -3.91 31.49
CA ASP A 1071 -3.67 -5.26 31.78
C ASP A 1071 -2.58 -6.15 32.38
N ILE A 1072 -3.02 -7.24 33.00
CA ILE A 1072 -2.15 -8.29 33.51
C ILE A 1072 -2.58 -9.62 32.91
N LEU A 1073 -1.72 -10.21 32.09
CA LEU A 1073 -1.97 -11.45 31.38
C LEU A 1073 -1.02 -12.53 31.90
N ILE A 1074 -1.56 -13.53 32.60
CA ILE A 1074 -0.79 -14.69 33.08
C ILE A 1074 -0.97 -15.82 32.06
N LEU A 1075 0.12 -16.16 31.38
CA LEU A 1075 0.08 -16.99 30.18
C LEU A 1075 0.08 -18.49 30.52
N GLY A 1076 -0.67 -19.23 29.71
CA GLY A 1076 -0.62 -20.69 29.64
C GLY A 1076 0.49 -21.17 28.69
N LYS A 1077 0.27 -22.33 28.05
CA LYS A 1077 1.16 -22.85 26.99
C LYS A 1077 0.59 -22.55 25.61
N ASP A 1078 1.46 -22.37 24.61
CA ASP A 1078 1.12 -22.35 23.18
C ASP A 1078 0.00 -21.34 22.81
N SER A 1079 -0.15 -20.23 23.53
CA SER A 1079 -1.24 -19.26 23.34
C SER A 1079 -0.80 -18.04 22.52
N ARG A 1080 -1.75 -17.43 21.82
CA ARG A 1080 -1.60 -16.15 21.14
C ARG A 1080 -2.22 -15.04 21.98
N VAL A 1081 -1.44 -14.00 22.23
CA VAL A 1081 -1.78 -12.97 23.21
C VAL A 1081 -1.53 -11.61 22.60
N PHE A 1082 -2.56 -10.77 22.63
CA PHE A 1082 -2.53 -9.38 22.18
C PHE A 1082 -2.87 -8.51 23.39
N GLY A 1083 -1.97 -7.62 23.80
CA GLY A 1083 -2.26 -6.63 24.85
C GLY A 1083 -3.24 -5.58 24.36
N GLU A 1084 -3.00 -5.07 23.15
CA GLU A 1084 -3.71 -3.94 22.52
C GLU A 1084 -3.25 -2.60 23.13
N ALA A 1085 -4.10 -1.76 23.73
CA ALA A 1085 -3.68 -0.42 24.14
C ALA A 1085 -3.54 -0.31 25.67
N GLY A 1086 -2.32 -0.12 26.18
CA GLY A 1086 -2.05 -0.06 27.61
C GLY A 1086 -0.59 -0.35 27.97
N ASN A 1087 -0.20 -0.13 29.23
CA ASN A 1087 1.11 -0.59 29.73
C ASN A 1087 0.97 -1.98 30.35
N ASP A 1088 0.95 -2.99 29.50
CA ASP A 1088 0.54 -4.34 29.83
C ASP A 1088 1.66 -5.15 30.46
N ARG A 1089 1.26 -6.22 31.17
CA ARG A 1089 2.19 -7.14 31.81
C ARG A 1089 1.86 -8.57 31.49
N PHE A 1090 2.73 -9.19 30.71
CA PHE A 1090 2.65 -10.59 30.31
C PHE A 1090 3.52 -11.44 31.22
N PHE A 1091 2.96 -12.46 31.86
CA PHE A 1091 3.67 -13.36 32.77
C PHE A 1091 3.68 -14.80 32.25
N ALA A 1092 4.81 -15.22 31.69
CA ALA A 1092 5.06 -16.61 31.35
C ALA A 1092 5.45 -17.41 32.62
N THR A 1093 4.47 -18.11 33.20
CA THR A 1093 4.65 -18.79 34.50
C THR A 1093 5.12 -20.24 34.38
N SER A 1094 4.70 -20.96 33.34
CA SER A 1094 5.14 -22.36 33.09
C SER A 1094 5.02 -22.84 31.64
N GLY A 1095 4.65 -21.96 30.69
CA GLY A 1095 4.46 -22.28 29.28
C GLY A 1095 5.48 -21.63 28.35
N GLY A 1096 5.89 -22.40 27.34
CA GLY A 1096 6.71 -21.94 26.21
C GLY A 1096 5.89 -21.90 24.92
N ASN A 1097 6.48 -21.36 23.85
CA ASN A 1097 5.87 -21.20 22.52
C ASN A 1097 4.62 -20.30 22.46
N ASN A 1098 4.44 -19.39 23.42
CA ASN A 1098 3.44 -18.35 23.26
C ASN A 1098 3.94 -17.31 22.24
N ILE A 1099 3.02 -16.74 21.46
CA ILE A 1099 3.26 -15.56 20.62
C ILE A 1099 2.56 -14.38 21.31
N VAL A 1100 3.34 -13.38 21.66
CA VAL A 1100 2.88 -12.22 22.44
C VAL A 1100 3.15 -10.96 21.66
N THR A 1101 2.10 -10.21 21.40
CA THR A 1101 2.12 -8.85 20.87
C THR A 1101 1.68 -7.93 22.00
N GLY A 1102 2.53 -6.98 22.38
CA GLY A 1102 2.26 -5.97 23.40
C GLY A 1102 1.16 -5.00 22.98
N GLY A 1103 1.35 -4.36 21.83
CA GLY A 1103 0.51 -3.29 21.33
C GLY A 1103 1.02 -1.90 21.73
N GLU A 1104 0.13 -0.93 21.92
CA GLU A 1104 0.50 0.44 22.26
C GLU A 1104 0.76 0.60 23.77
N GLY A 1105 2.01 0.85 24.16
CA GLY A 1105 2.35 1.30 25.51
C GLY A 1105 3.70 0.76 25.99
N ALA A 1106 4.05 1.07 27.24
CA ALA A 1106 5.30 0.60 27.85
C ALA A 1106 5.11 -0.76 28.53
N ASP A 1107 5.30 -1.82 27.74
CA ASP A 1107 4.94 -3.17 28.09
C ASP A 1107 6.02 -3.93 28.85
N GLN A 1108 5.58 -4.95 29.59
CA GLN A 1108 6.46 -5.80 30.37
C GLN A 1108 6.27 -7.27 30.02
N PHE A 1109 7.27 -7.83 29.35
CA PHE A 1109 7.30 -9.23 28.96
C PHE A 1109 8.09 -10.04 29.98
N TRP A 1110 7.40 -10.62 30.96
CA TRP A 1110 8.01 -11.49 31.96
C TRP A 1110 8.17 -12.91 31.41
N VAL A 1111 9.22 -13.10 30.61
CA VAL A 1111 9.54 -14.34 29.88
C VAL A 1111 9.90 -15.53 30.76
N ALA A 1112 10.21 -15.30 32.05
CA ALA A 1112 10.41 -16.36 33.03
C ALA A 1112 10.09 -15.91 34.47
N VAL A 1113 9.25 -16.67 35.16
CA VAL A 1113 8.86 -16.40 36.55
C VAL A 1113 8.96 -17.69 37.39
N ALA A 1114 9.86 -17.70 38.37
CA ALA A 1114 10.16 -18.80 39.30
C ALA A 1114 10.76 -20.08 38.68
N GLU A 1115 10.39 -20.44 37.46
CA GLU A 1115 10.95 -21.53 36.66
C GLU A 1115 11.15 -21.12 35.20
N THR A 1116 12.01 -21.83 34.47
CA THR A 1116 12.26 -21.58 33.03
C THR A 1116 11.15 -22.21 32.21
N PRO A 1117 10.68 -21.56 31.13
CA PRO A 1117 9.66 -22.13 30.27
C PRO A 1117 10.20 -23.37 29.52
N ASP A 1118 9.31 -24.26 29.11
CA ASP A 1118 9.67 -25.50 28.39
C ASP A 1118 10.14 -25.21 26.94
N ALA A 1119 9.83 -24.02 26.40
CA ALA A 1119 10.27 -23.48 25.12
C ALA A 1119 10.26 -21.93 25.17
N ALA A 1120 10.93 -21.26 24.22
CA ALA A 1120 10.99 -19.79 24.21
C ALA A 1120 9.63 -19.18 23.79
N ASN A 1121 9.27 -18.04 24.37
CA ASN A 1121 8.09 -17.28 23.95
C ASN A 1121 8.51 -16.19 22.95
N ALA A 1122 7.77 -16.05 21.85
CA ALA A 1122 8.01 -15.03 20.83
C ALA A 1122 7.33 -13.71 21.23
N ILE A 1123 8.07 -12.61 21.10
CA ILE A 1123 7.59 -11.25 21.29
C ILE A 1123 7.73 -10.55 19.94
N THR A 1124 6.62 -10.07 19.39
CA THR A 1124 6.49 -9.67 17.98
C THR A 1124 6.74 -8.18 17.76
N ASP A 1125 6.61 -7.35 18.79
CA ASP A 1125 6.58 -5.89 18.70
C ASP A 1125 7.38 -5.18 19.81
N PHE A 1126 8.46 -5.81 20.29
CA PHE A 1126 9.26 -5.28 21.39
C PHE A 1126 9.91 -3.92 21.06
N THR A 1127 9.51 -2.86 21.75
CA THR A 1127 10.03 -1.50 21.55
C THR A 1127 11.18 -1.16 22.50
N ILE A 1128 12.38 -0.97 21.95
CA ILE A 1128 13.58 -0.67 22.75
C ILE A 1128 13.48 0.70 23.43
N GLY A 1129 13.63 0.70 24.76
CA GLY A 1129 13.66 1.92 25.57
C GLY A 1129 12.29 2.31 26.12
N GLU A 1130 11.25 1.62 25.66
CA GLU A 1130 9.88 1.70 26.16
C GLU A 1130 9.54 0.41 26.92
N ASP A 1131 9.70 -0.74 26.25
CA ASP A 1131 9.39 -2.05 26.80
C ASP A 1131 10.54 -2.64 27.62
N VAL A 1132 10.18 -3.58 28.49
CA VAL A 1132 11.14 -4.27 29.34
C VAL A 1132 10.90 -5.78 29.42
N ILE A 1133 12.01 -6.51 29.50
CA ILE A 1133 12.03 -7.96 29.64
C ILE A 1133 12.20 -8.32 31.11
N GLY A 1134 11.18 -8.95 31.67
CA GLY A 1134 11.13 -9.36 33.06
C GLY A 1134 11.65 -10.78 33.27
N ILE A 1135 12.55 -10.97 34.24
CA ILE A 1135 12.96 -12.30 34.71
C ILE A 1135 12.92 -12.29 36.24
N ALA A 1136 12.12 -13.15 36.84
CA ALA A 1136 11.95 -13.19 38.29
C ALA A 1136 12.18 -14.57 38.89
N GLY A 1137 12.83 -14.63 40.05
CA GLY A 1137 12.77 -15.82 40.91
C GLY A 1137 13.66 -17.01 40.50
N LEU A 1138 14.44 -16.90 39.43
CA LEU A 1138 15.43 -17.93 39.02
C LEU A 1138 16.74 -17.87 39.82
N GLY A 1139 16.98 -16.78 40.56
CA GLY A 1139 18.21 -16.59 41.32
C GLY A 1139 19.45 -16.32 40.46
N ILE A 1140 19.25 -15.81 39.25
CA ILE A 1140 20.27 -15.45 38.27
C ILE A 1140 20.40 -13.92 38.15
N GLY A 1141 21.54 -13.45 37.65
CA GLY A 1141 21.79 -12.05 37.28
C GLY A 1141 21.83 -11.86 35.78
N PHE A 1142 21.97 -10.60 35.33
CA PHE A 1142 22.10 -10.28 33.89
C PHE A 1142 23.34 -10.96 33.29
N GLU A 1143 24.39 -11.16 34.09
CA GLU A 1143 25.61 -11.85 33.68
C GLU A 1143 25.44 -13.34 33.35
N ASP A 1144 24.31 -13.93 33.75
CA ASP A 1144 24.02 -15.35 33.51
C ASP A 1144 23.17 -15.56 32.24
N ILE A 1145 22.72 -14.48 31.57
CA ILE A 1145 21.90 -14.51 30.36
C ILE A 1145 22.79 -14.49 29.11
N SER A 1146 22.47 -15.32 28.13
CA SER A 1146 23.00 -15.25 26.76
C SER A 1146 21.99 -14.58 25.83
N ILE A 1147 22.45 -13.56 25.11
CA ILE A 1147 21.70 -12.87 24.06
C ILE A 1147 22.41 -13.20 22.74
N THR A 1148 21.71 -13.83 21.80
CA THR A 1148 22.30 -14.32 20.55
C THR A 1148 21.42 -13.95 19.37
N GLN A 1149 22.01 -13.37 18.33
CA GLN A 1149 21.33 -13.12 17.07
C GLN A 1149 21.00 -14.44 16.36
N GLN A 1150 19.78 -14.54 15.84
CA GLN A 1150 19.31 -15.62 14.97
C GLN A 1150 18.55 -14.98 13.81
N ASN A 1151 19.22 -14.81 12.66
CA ASN A 1151 18.73 -14.03 11.51
C ASN A 1151 18.34 -12.61 11.96
N ASP A 1152 17.09 -12.18 11.77
CA ASP A 1152 16.60 -10.86 12.21
C ASP A 1152 16.07 -10.84 13.65
N ASN A 1153 16.11 -11.99 14.35
CA ASN A 1153 15.57 -12.14 15.68
C ASN A 1153 16.67 -12.25 16.75
N THR A 1154 16.32 -11.92 17.98
CA THR A 1154 17.21 -12.10 19.14
C THR A 1154 16.70 -13.17 20.09
N LEU A 1155 17.50 -14.22 20.30
CA LEU A 1155 17.25 -15.24 21.32
C LEU A 1155 17.84 -14.83 22.67
N ILE A 1156 17.00 -14.88 23.71
CA ILE A 1156 17.36 -14.69 25.11
C ILE A 1156 17.32 -16.05 25.80
N ALA A 1157 18.43 -16.48 26.38
CA ALA A 1157 18.57 -17.80 26.99
C ALA A 1157 19.38 -17.80 28.29
N VAL A 1158 19.22 -18.85 29.10
CA VAL A 1158 20.03 -19.12 30.29
C VAL A 1158 20.49 -20.58 30.28
N ASP A 1159 21.80 -20.83 30.46
CA ASP A 1159 22.38 -22.19 30.40
C ASP A 1159 22.00 -23.01 29.14
N GLY A 1160 21.72 -22.33 28.01
CA GLY A 1160 21.31 -22.95 26.75
C GLY A 1160 19.82 -23.26 26.62
N MET A 1161 18.99 -22.86 27.59
CA MET A 1161 17.53 -22.94 27.52
C MET A 1161 16.95 -21.59 27.10
N GLY A 1162 16.16 -21.56 26.03
CA GLY A 1162 15.50 -20.35 25.53
C GLY A 1162 14.43 -19.85 26.51
N LEU A 1163 14.46 -18.55 26.80
CA LEU A 1163 13.49 -17.85 27.65
C LEU A 1163 12.51 -17.04 26.79
N GLY A 1164 13.02 -16.32 25.79
CA GLY A 1164 12.21 -15.55 24.86
C GLY A 1164 12.95 -15.24 23.57
N ILE A 1165 12.19 -14.94 22.51
CA ILE A 1165 12.67 -14.52 21.19
C ILE A 1165 12.06 -13.15 20.91
N LEU A 1166 12.90 -12.16 20.63
CA LEU A 1166 12.45 -10.84 20.17
C LEU A 1166 12.50 -10.80 18.64
N GLN A 1167 11.39 -10.51 17.99
CA GLN A 1167 11.32 -10.41 16.54
C GLN A 1167 11.85 -9.06 16.06
N GLY A 1168 12.66 -9.06 15.00
CA GLY A 1168 13.19 -7.84 14.38
C GLY A 1168 14.19 -7.04 15.22
N ILE A 1169 14.63 -7.56 16.37
CA ILE A 1169 15.56 -6.88 17.27
C ILE A 1169 16.98 -7.40 17.09
N ASP A 1170 17.93 -6.49 16.85
CA ASP A 1170 19.37 -6.80 16.87
C ASP A 1170 19.85 -7.05 18.33
N ALA A 1171 20.53 -8.17 18.54
CA ALA A 1171 21.08 -8.57 19.82
C ALA A 1171 22.06 -7.54 20.39
N ASN A 1172 22.71 -6.75 19.53
CA ASN A 1172 23.72 -5.75 19.91
C ASN A 1172 23.12 -4.49 20.52
N VAL A 1173 21.84 -4.20 20.27
CA VAL A 1173 21.16 -3.02 20.82
C VAL A 1173 20.58 -3.27 22.21
N LEU A 1174 20.50 -4.54 22.63
CA LEU A 1174 20.06 -4.91 23.98
C LEU A 1174 21.15 -4.68 25.03
N SER A 1175 20.73 -4.10 26.15
CA SER A 1175 21.58 -3.82 27.30
C SER A 1175 20.88 -4.14 28.61
N VAL A 1176 21.60 -4.03 29.73
CA VAL A 1176 21.03 -4.25 31.07
C VAL A 1176 19.83 -3.34 31.38
N GLU A 1177 19.67 -2.22 30.67
CA GLU A 1177 18.55 -1.29 30.87
C GLU A 1177 17.22 -1.82 30.30
N ASN A 1178 17.29 -2.78 29.35
CA ASN A 1178 16.11 -3.43 28.77
C ASN A 1178 15.57 -4.58 29.63
N PHE A 1179 16.24 -4.91 30.75
CA PHE A 1179 15.91 -6.06 31.58
C PHE A 1179 15.54 -5.66 33.01
N VAL A 1180 14.48 -6.28 33.53
CA VAL A 1180 14.08 -6.21 34.93
C VAL A 1180 14.26 -7.57 35.57
N ILE A 1181 15.41 -7.77 36.24
CA ILE A 1181 15.77 -9.04 36.89
C ILE A 1181 15.58 -8.94 38.40
N VAL A 1182 14.72 -9.80 38.97
CA VAL A 1182 14.25 -9.70 40.38
C VAL A 1182 14.46 -10.96 41.21
#